data_AF-A0A8J3KSM2-F1
#
_entry.id   AF-A0A8J3KSM2-F1
#
_cell.length_a   1.000
_cell.length_b   1.000
_cell.length_c   1.000
_cell.angle_alpha   90.00
_cell.angle_beta   90.00
_cell.angle_gamma   90.00
#
_symmetry.space_group_name_H-M   'P 1'
#
loop_
_entity.id
_entity.type
_entity.pdbx_description
1 polymer ?
#
loop_
_entity_poly.entity_id
_entity_poly.type
_entity_poly.pdbx_seq_one_letter_code
_entity_poly.pdbx_strand_id
1 'polypeptide(L)'
;MTAARVVSMRPVVSWPHEVRPGQSYLITVDLDTDLVEDWPYELEEYSVACLAEGTAWCRVESRGSNTLVVHRFGGTYGPIEFVAHVGQPEFSTAEPIRLTFLTGGGLPFRDIELWMSVTAGAAEAATRSRVLRPSPGPADETGTRPQPPSSGVRLSPEAEELATRIREFSLPYLSHIQLPQAETRRVLPVDELYVEPFLLAGSGRTTLDELLGRASRIVILGDPGSGKSTVLSQFAWATAKNTRQVPFLVRLRDFGNRELTLIELLQRTLENMLISAPEVLLEAMLEAGRAVLLFDGLDELIDAGARRHMVGVIEGAARDFPETTVVVTARPIGYPVTPLDDGVFTVAQLAPFTETEISDYVRKWFRIGDTLPPDRGDRLADGFLAEAVTVADLVQNPLMLSLLCTMYATEGFIPDNRARLIDRCAAMMFDQWDTMRSIGIHRFDYGTLRGAVQSLAWQIFTAGGGGVLTRRQALRILTEYLLQWDIADEQTASDVAGTFLDYCAGRAWVLTEVGTTAGEPMFGFAHRTFLEYFAAEYLVRESRDPADVYQAIEPHLGDARWQAVNELTAQVIDRSRVSGADKLVNLAMAGKPTVEATAYCARLLGVVLLSSGTVSRIVDSCVDLACLDLDRRQQPDGSVLSSRNDQPLADILTASRLATAPVVERALEAALARGIEDGNEAKTYLACTLHRFLVEEDPGWSAVQARAVALIPDAVRASRVLGAVVAQHRPALVGAVVAHHGTAPLFETTYVSGQLIPPPAHEILRAEWPVDDGWLDSLTSQLSRAKTPWATEDLTTFAMSAVLDLVNLWPDLPSAERPARLLLCLPFLEDLTRRGMAPYLGEHTDLGRMAFMRSTESAAGLGELGLRLTVDARRMLHRWLTGELDLIKLSGIRGSARPTRTDRSPVFFLSYARTSQQSGARAVTTLFEDLCADVGELVGTDNLGFIDLSSPTDREPWGRAKKEALGSCQVFVALLSPGYVASKHCGQEWDAFSRRETASGPAIIPVIWTPVSRTQTPKVIRHTHLFDPGSVERGVADAYYAKGLFGLSRDAYRAAVWRLAKEIVRTLRSVSVRPTDIDPDSLRDAFAGP
;
A
#
# COMPACT_ATOMS: atom_id res chain seq x y z
N MET A 1 -58.75 30.61 -33.17
CA MET A 1 -58.86 29.46 -32.24
C MET A 1 -57.53 28.74 -32.27
N THR A 2 -56.60 29.18 -31.42
CA THR A 2 -55.33 28.51 -31.14
C THR A 2 -55.63 27.19 -30.43
N ALA A 3 -55.01 26.09 -30.88
CA ALA A 3 -55.18 24.77 -30.29
C ALA A 3 -54.87 24.84 -28.78
N ALA A 4 -55.79 24.36 -27.95
CA ALA A 4 -55.58 24.26 -26.51
C ALA A 4 -54.36 23.38 -26.24
N ARG A 5 -53.44 23.85 -25.39
CA ARG A 5 -52.27 23.08 -24.94
C ARG A 5 -52.78 22.01 -23.97
N VAL A 6 -52.50 20.73 -24.24
CA VAL A 6 -53.02 19.59 -23.47
C VAL A 6 -51.85 18.78 -22.90
N VAL A 7 -51.89 18.53 -21.58
CA VAL A 7 -50.99 17.57 -20.92
C VAL A 7 -51.62 16.18 -21.04
N SER A 8 -50.90 15.23 -21.65
CA SER A 8 -51.33 13.84 -21.73
C SER A 8 -51.07 13.15 -20.40
N MET A 9 -52.10 12.54 -19.82
CA MET A 9 -52.02 11.80 -18.55
C MET A 9 -52.61 10.41 -18.72
N ARG A 10 -51.84 9.39 -18.31
CA ARG A 10 -52.26 7.98 -18.35
C ARG A 10 -52.30 7.42 -16.93
N PRO A 11 -53.47 6.98 -16.45
CA PRO A 11 -53.56 6.39 -15.12
C PRO A 11 -52.91 5.00 -15.09
N VAL A 12 -52.04 4.80 -14.11
CA VAL A 12 -51.38 3.53 -13.80
C VAL A 12 -51.98 3.03 -12.49
N VAL A 13 -52.75 1.94 -12.55
CA VAL A 13 -53.45 1.40 -11.39
C VAL A 13 -53.01 -0.04 -11.16
N SER A 14 -52.63 -0.35 -9.93
CA SER A 14 -52.38 -1.73 -9.47
C SER A 14 -53.50 -2.16 -8.53
N TRP A 15 -54.16 -3.28 -8.83
CA TRP A 15 -55.23 -3.83 -8.00
C TRP A 15 -55.31 -5.36 -8.15
N PRO A 16 -55.87 -6.08 -7.17
CA PRO A 16 -56.05 -7.53 -7.27
C PRO A 16 -57.22 -7.89 -8.19
N HIS A 17 -57.00 -8.80 -9.15
CA HIS A 17 -58.08 -9.33 -10.00
C HIS A 17 -58.86 -10.49 -9.37
N GLU A 18 -58.27 -11.21 -8.41
CA GLU A 18 -58.90 -12.30 -7.65
C GLU A 18 -58.80 -12.02 -6.15
N VAL A 19 -59.90 -12.17 -5.42
CA VAL A 19 -59.96 -11.90 -3.99
C VAL A 19 -60.74 -12.94 -3.19
N ARG A 20 -60.39 -13.04 -1.90
CA ARG A 20 -61.02 -13.97 -0.95
C ARG A 20 -61.92 -13.22 0.04
N PRO A 21 -63.10 -13.77 0.38
CA PRO A 21 -63.96 -13.17 1.40
C PRO A 21 -63.24 -13.00 2.74
N GLY A 22 -63.43 -11.85 3.39
CA GLY A 22 -62.86 -11.53 4.70
C GLY A 22 -61.42 -11.00 4.68
N GLN A 23 -60.83 -10.77 3.50
CA GLN A 23 -59.49 -10.19 3.35
C GLN A 23 -59.52 -8.74 2.86
N SER A 24 -58.40 -8.03 3.07
CA SER A 24 -58.20 -6.65 2.63
C SER A 24 -57.03 -6.56 1.68
N TYR A 25 -57.16 -5.74 0.64
CA TYR A 25 -56.16 -5.64 -0.42
C TYR A 25 -55.83 -4.18 -0.71
N LEU A 26 -54.58 -3.92 -1.09
CA LEU A 26 -54.12 -2.58 -1.47
C LEU A 26 -54.39 -2.33 -2.95
N ILE A 27 -54.90 -1.15 -3.26
CA ILE A 27 -55.05 -0.59 -4.59
C ILE A 27 -54.18 0.66 -4.64
N THR A 28 -53.23 0.73 -5.57
CA THR A 28 -52.37 1.91 -5.76
C THR A 28 -52.69 2.58 -7.08
N VAL A 29 -52.85 3.91 -7.06
CA VAL A 29 -53.22 4.70 -8.24
C VAL A 29 -52.19 5.78 -8.47
N ASP A 30 -51.65 5.87 -9.69
CA ASP A 30 -50.70 6.88 -10.11
C ASP A 30 -51.05 7.41 -11.52
N LEU A 31 -50.34 8.46 -11.97
CA LEU A 31 -50.43 9.03 -13.30
C LEU A 31 -49.06 9.04 -13.97
N ASP A 32 -48.96 8.30 -15.07
CA ASP A 32 -47.85 8.43 -16.01
C ASP A 32 -48.10 9.64 -16.91
N THR A 33 -47.11 10.53 -17.01
CA THR A 33 -47.21 11.78 -17.77
C THR A 33 -45.91 12.04 -18.51
N ASP A 34 -46.03 12.47 -19.77
CA ASP A 34 -44.88 12.81 -20.61
C ASP A 34 -44.19 14.08 -20.11
N LEU A 35 -42.91 14.25 -20.45
CA LEU A 35 -42.16 15.48 -20.21
C LEU A 35 -42.71 16.59 -21.13
N VAL A 36 -43.23 17.67 -20.55
CA VAL A 36 -43.89 18.75 -21.32
C VAL A 36 -43.03 20.00 -21.30
N GLU A 37 -42.29 20.26 -22.38
CA GLU A 37 -41.44 21.45 -22.53
C GLU A 37 -42.23 22.77 -22.40
N ASP A 38 -43.47 22.82 -22.91
CA ASP A 38 -44.37 23.98 -22.87
C ASP A 38 -45.51 23.78 -21.86
N TRP A 39 -45.19 23.77 -20.56
CA TRP A 39 -46.16 23.56 -19.48
C TRP A 39 -47.29 24.62 -19.47
N PRO A 40 -48.57 24.22 -19.49
CA PRO A 40 -49.68 25.16 -19.71
C PRO A 40 -50.22 25.85 -18.45
N TYR A 41 -49.67 25.56 -17.27
CA TYR A 41 -50.10 26.13 -15.98
C TYR A 41 -49.03 27.08 -15.41
N GLU A 42 -49.45 28.06 -14.59
CA GLU A 42 -48.53 29.08 -14.02
C GLU A 42 -47.55 28.52 -12.99
N LEU A 43 -47.95 27.47 -12.28
CA LEU A 43 -47.11 26.73 -11.34
C LEU A 43 -46.53 25.50 -12.02
N GLU A 44 -45.32 25.09 -11.66
CA GLU A 44 -44.63 23.91 -12.22
C GLU A 44 -45.29 22.57 -11.83
N GLU A 45 -46.33 22.64 -11.01
CA GLU A 45 -47.09 21.53 -10.46
C GLU A 45 -48.60 21.69 -10.71
N TYR A 46 -49.28 20.58 -10.97
CA TYR A 46 -50.73 20.54 -11.12
C TYR A 46 -51.34 19.36 -10.35
N SER A 47 -52.27 19.66 -9.45
CA SER A 47 -52.91 18.64 -8.60
C SER A 47 -54.10 17.97 -9.28
N VAL A 48 -54.13 16.64 -9.22
CA VAL A 48 -55.22 15.77 -9.68
C VAL A 48 -55.67 14.92 -8.49
N ALA A 49 -56.92 15.07 -8.07
CA ALA A 49 -57.49 14.21 -7.04
C ALA A 49 -58.09 12.94 -7.65
N CYS A 50 -58.10 11.85 -6.91
CA CYS A 50 -58.77 10.62 -7.32
C CYS A 50 -59.58 10.06 -6.15
N LEU A 51 -60.82 9.68 -6.44
CA LEU A 51 -61.74 9.08 -5.48
C LEU A 51 -62.01 7.63 -5.88
N ALA A 52 -62.12 6.75 -4.89
CA ALA A 52 -62.49 5.35 -5.09
C ALA A 52 -63.85 5.06 -4.46
N GLU A 53 -64.79 4.58 -5.26
CA GLU A 53 -66.12 4.13 -4.82
C GLU A 53 -66.15 2.60 -4.74
N GLY A 54 -66.26 2.09 -3.51
CA GLY A 54 -66.49 0.67 -3.25
C GLY A 54 -67.94 0.24 -3.54
N THR A 55 -68.18 -1.06 -3.47
CA THR A 55 -69.49 -1.68 -3.72
C THR A 55 -70.08 -2.28 -2.45
N ALA A 56 -71.30 -2.79 -2.50
CA ALA A 56 -71.97 -3.39 -1.33
C ALA A 56 -71.20 -4.57 -0.69
N TRP A 57 -70.35 -5.24 -1.48
CA TRP A 57 -69.54 -6.39 -1.03
C TRP A 57 -68.04 -6.07 -0.90
N CYS A 58 -67.59 -4.90 -1.34
CA CYS A 58 -66.20 -4.47 -1.27
C CYS A 58 -66.10 -3.00 -0.86
N ARG A 59 -65.82 -2.74 0.42
CA ARG A 59 -65.68 -1.38 0.95
C ARG A 59 -64.27 -0.86 0.71
N VAL A 60 -64.13 0.34 0.17
CA VAL A 60 -62.82 0.94 -0.13
C VAL A 60 -62.57 2.14 0.77
N GLU A 61 -61.40 2.20 1.40
CA GLU A 61 -60.97 3.31 2.26
C GLU A 61 -59.65 3.90 1.76
N SER A 62 -59.50 5.22 1.83
CA SER A 62 -58.24 5.88 1.47
C SER A 62 -57.22 5.76 2.59
N ARG A 63 -55.96 5.52 2.22
CA ARG A 63 -54.81 5.53 3.12
C ARG A 63 -53.90 6.71 2.77
N GLY A 64 -54.23 7.88 3.30
CA GLY A 64 -53.44 9.10 3.14
C GLY A 64 -54.13 10.15 2.28
N SER A 65 -53.33 10.89 1.49
CA SER A 65 -53.85 11.92 0.59
C SER A 65 -54.41 11.28 -0.69
N ASN A 66 -55.58 11.75 -1.15
CA ASN A 66 -56.21 11.33 -2.41
C ASN A 66 -55.80 12.20 -3.60
N THR A 67 -54.71 12.96 -3.48
CA THR A 67 -54.26 13.93 -4.48
C THR A 67 -52.88 13.56 -5.00
N LEU A 68 -52.81 13.32 -6.31
CA LEU A 68 -51.59 13.20 -7.08
C LEU A 68 -51.17 14.61 -7.52
N VAL A 69 -49.89 14.91 -7.42
CA VAL A 69 -49.34 16.18 -7.92
C VAL A 69 -48.46 15.85 -9.12
N VAL A 70 -48.89 16.32 -10.30
CA VAL A 70 -48.22 16.13 -11.58
C VAL A 70 -47.21 17.25 -11.78
N HIS A 71 -45.97 16.91 -12.10
CA HIS A 71 -44.91 17.88 -12.31
C HIS A 71 -44.65 18.15 -13.79
N ARG A 72 -44.20 19.37 -14.15
CA ARG A 72 -43.88 19.73 -15.54
C ARG A 72 -42.81 18.88 -16.22
N PHE A 73 -41.98 18.21 -15.43
CA PHE A 73 -40.90 17.32 -15.89
C PHE A 73 -41.35 15.86 -16.07
N GLY A 74 -42.66 15.59 -15.99
CA GLY A 74 -43.23 14.25 -16.08
C GLY A 74 -43.29 13.53 -14.73
N GLY A 75 -44.26 12.61 -14.60
CA GLY A 75 -44.54 11.82 -13.41
C GLY A 75 -45.29 12.55 -12.27
N THR A 76 -45.46 11.84 -11.15
CA THR A 76 -46.03 12.36 -9.89
C THR A 76 -45.07 12.12 -8.72
N TYR A 77 -45.36 12.76 -7.58
CA TYR A 77 -44.59 12.60 -6.34
C TYR A 77 -44.86 11.29 -5.57
N GLY A 78 -45.66 10.38 -6.14
CA GLY A 78 -45.93 9.05 -5.59
C GLY A 78 -47.41 8.65 -5.74
N PRO A 79 -47.70 7.33 -5.73
CA PRO A 79 -49.05 6.82 -5.89
C PRO A 79 -49.91 7.13 -4.67
N ILE A 80 -51.21 7.28 -4.88
CA ILE A 80 -52.19 7.27 -3.79
C ILE A 80 -52.62 5.82 -3.49
N GLU A 81 -52.93 5.56 -2.22
CA GLU A 81 -53.26 4.22 -1.72
C GLU A 81 -54.72 4.13 -1.27
N PHE A 82 -55.42 3.10 -1.73
CA PHE A 82 -56.73 2.69 -1.23
C PHE A 82 -56.68 1.26 -0.71
N VAL A 83 -57.43 0.97 0.35
CA VAL A 83 -57.58 -0.38 0.91
C VAL A 83 -59.00 -0.87 0.62
N ALA A 84 -59.10 -1.98 -0.11
CA ALA A 84 -60.34 -2.65 -0.45
C ALA A 84 -60.59 -3.82 0.51
N HIS A 85 -61.63 -3.72 1.33
CA HIS A 85 -62.08 -4.73 2.29
C HIS A 85 -63.21 -5.58 1.70
N VAL A 86 -62.94 -6.87 1.51
CA VAL A 86 -63.86 -7.79 0.82
C VAL A 86 -64.76 -8.49 1.84
N GLY A 87 -66.07 -8.26 1.74
CA GLY A 87 -67.11 -8.86 2.58
C GLY A 87 -67.49 -10.30 2.20
N GLN A 88 -68.47 -10.89 2.90
CA GLN A 88 -69.04 -12.20 2.55
C GLN A 88 -70.09 -12.03 1.44
N PRO A 89 -70.01 -12.77 0.32
CA PRO A 89 -70.90 -12.55 -0.81
C PRO A 89 -72.27 -13.21 -0.57
N GLU A 90 -73.29 -12.43 -0.21
CA GLU A 90 -74.70 -12.88 -0.23
C GLU A 90 -75.41 -12.59 -1.57
N PHE A 91 -74.83 -11.77 -2.46
CA PHE A 91 -75.43 -11.47 -3.76
C PHE A 91 -74.41 -11.51 -4.90
N SER A 92 -74.71 -12.36 -5.88
CA SER A 92 -73.92 -12.67 -7.08
C SER A 92 -74.15 -11.64 -8.20
N THR A 93 -73.60 -10.43 -8.05
CA THR A 93 -73.30 -9.55 -9.19
C THR A 93 -72.00 -8.80 -8.92
N ALA A 94 -70.93 -9.15 -9.64
CA ALA A 94 -69.62 -8.51 -9.53
C ALA A 94 -69.69 -7.07 -10.07
N GLU A 95 -70.10 -6.11 -9.24
CA GLU A 95 -69.96 -4.70 -9.56
C GLU A 95 -68.49 -4.27 -9.39
N PRO A 96 -67.93 -3.46 -10.32
CA PRO A 96 -66.55 -3.00 -10.23
C PRO A 96 -66.38 -1.86 -9.21
N ILE A 97 -65.20 -1.74 -8.63
CA ILE A 97 -64.80 -0.53 -7.90
C ILE A 97 -64.58 0.58 -8.94
N ARG A 98 -65.14 1.77 -8.72
CA ARG A 98 -64.98 2.90 -9.65
C ARG A 98 -63.98 3.91 -9.10
N LEU A 99 -62.95 4.24 -9.88
CA LEU A 99 -62.03 5.33 -9.62
C LEU A 99 -62.41 6.55 -10.47
N THR A 100 -62.59 7.71 -9.84
CA THR A 100 -62.92 8.98 -10.51
C THR A 100 -61.81 10.00 -10.29
N PHE A 101 -61.20 10.48 -11.36
CA PHE A 101 -60.18 11.53 -11.34
C PHE A 101 -60.81 12.91 -11.52
N LEU A 102 -60.41 13.82 -10.65
CA LEU A 102 -60.90 15.19 -10.51
C LEU A 102 -59.75 16.16 -10.74
N THR A 103 -60.03 17.28 -11.41
CA THR A 103 -59.07 18.40 -11.47
C THR A 103 -58.87 19.03 -10.09
N GLY A 104 -57.83 19.85 -9.91
CA GLY A 104 -57.62 20.61 -8.67
C GLY A 104 -58.80 21.52 -8.25
N GLY A 105 -59.73 21.82 -9.17
CA GLY A 105 -60.99 22.53 -8.89
C GLY A 105 -62.19 21.62 -8.58
N GLY A 106 -62.01 20.30 -8.52
CA GLY A 106 -63.04 19.32 -8.18
C GLY A 106 -63.94 18.87 -9.35
N LEU A 107 -63.57 19.14 -10.61
CA LEU A 107 -64.35 18.68 -11.77
C LEU A 107 -63.87 17.29 -12.23
N PRO A 108 -64.76 16.29 -12.35
CA PRO A 108 -64.38 14.95 -12.80
C PRO A 108 -64.08 14.94 -14.29
N PHE A 109 -63.01 14.27 -14.70
CA PHE A 109 -62.60 14.19 -16.11
C PHE A 109 -62.25 12.79 -16.60
N ARG A 110 -62.11 11.80 -15.71
CA ARG A 110 -61.84 10.40 -16.10
C ARG A 110 -62.36 9.43 -15.04
N ASP A 111 -63.05 8.38 -15.49
CA ASP A 111 -63.44 7.25 -14.66
C ASP A 111 -62.74 5.96 -15.12
N ILE A 112 -62.41 5.08 -14.17
CA ILE A 112 -61.86 3.74 -14.41
C ILE A 112 -62.63 2.74 -13.57
N GLU A 113 -63.02 1.61 -14.17
CA GLU A 113 -63.70 0.51 -13.49
C GLU A 113 -62.73 -0.65 -13.23
N LEU A 114 -62.57 -1.02 -11.97
CA LEU A 114 -61.70 -2.11 -11.52
C LEU A 114 -62.55 -3.35 -11.22
N TRP A 115 -62.43 -4.34 -12.09
CA TRP A 115 -63.16 -5.61 -11.96
C TRP A 115 -62.35 -6.62 -11.14
N MET A 116 -63.05 -7.30 -10.23
CA MET A 116 -62.48 -8.27 -9.30
C MET A 116 -63.38 -9.52 -9.22
N SER A 117 -62.80 -10.72 -9.17
CA SER A 117 -63.52 -11.99 -9.02
C SER A 117 -63.31 -12.59 -7.63
N VAL A 118 -64.34 -13.22 -7.06
CA VAL A 118 -64.28 -13.82 -5.72
C VAL A 118 -64.08 -15.33 -5.83
N THR A 119 -62.99 -15.86 -5.27
CA THR A 119 -62.71 -17.31 -5.26
C THR A 119 -63.31 -17.99 -4.02
N ALA A 120 -64.15 -19.02 -4.24
CA ALA A 120 -64.73 -19.82 -3.16
C ALA A 120 -63.78 -20.94 -2.72
N GLY A 121 -63.33 -20.94 -1.46
CA GLY A 121 -62.43 -21.96 -0.91
C GLY A 121 -62.68 -22.25 0.58
N ALA A 122 -62.85 -23.53 0.89
CA ALA A 122 -63.43 -24.09 2.13
C ALA A 122 -62.54 -24.04 3.39
N ALA A 123 -63.22 -24.02 4.55
CA ALA A 123 -62.67 -24.20 5.89
C ALA A 123 -62.73 -25.67 6.36
N GLU A 124 -61.86 -26.03 7.32
CA GLU A 124 -61.84 -27.19 8.27
C GLU A 124 -60.48 -27.94 8.26
N ALA A 125 -59.65 -27.93 9.31
CA ALA A 125 -59.74 -28.47 10.69
C ALA A 125 -58.99 -29.82 10.85
N ALA A 126 -58.09 -29.90 11.86
CA ALA A 126 -57.97 -30.99 12.86
C ALA A 126 -56.53 -31.36 13.31
N THR A 127 -56.25 -31.03 14.57
CA THR A 127 -55.80 -31.93 15.66
C THR A 127 -54.64 -32.93 15.45
N ARG A 128 -53.55 -32.81 16.24
CA ARG A 128 -53.20 -33.71 17.37
C ARG A 128 -51.77 -33.52 17.88
N SER A 129 -51.68 -33.34 19.19
CA SER A 129 -50.48 -33.40 20.02
C SER A 129 -49.97 -34.84 20.18
N ARG A 130 -48.64 -35.05 20.18
CA ARG A 130 -48.00 -36.13 20.96
C ARG A 130 -46.53 -35.85 21.27
N VAL A 131 -46.23 -35.90 22.56
CA VAL A 131 -44.92 -35.81 23.23
C VAL A 131 -44.17 -37.15 23.11
N LEU A 132 -42.84 -37.12 22.99
CA LEU A 132 -41.94 -38.14 23.57
C LEU A 132 -40.52 -37.57 23.77
N ARG A 133 -39.99 -37.75 25.00
CA ARG A 133 -38.68 -37.31 25.52
C ARG A 133 -37.53 -38.26 25.09
N PRO A 134 -36.26 -37.84 25.25
CA PRO A 134 -35.09 -38.42 24.58
C PRO A 134 -34.41 -39.54 25.36
N SER A 135 -33.55 -40.31 24.69
CA SER A 135 -32.39 -40.95 25.33
C SER A 135 -31.20 -41.03 24.37
N PRO A 136 -29.96 -40.96 24.90
CA PRO A 136 -28.76 -40.59 24.14
C PRO A 136 -27.92 -41.81 23.74
N GLY A 137 -27.17 -41.66 22.66
CA GLY A 137 -26.14 -42.62 22.22
C GLY A 137 -25.11 -41.91 21.32
N PRO A 138 -23.84 -42.38 21.32
CA PRO A 138 -22.68 -41.51 21.38
C PRO A 138 -22.05 -41.14 20.03
N ALA A 139 -21.19 -40.13 20.12
CA ALA A 139 -20.35 -39.57 19.07
C ALA A 139 -19.51 -40.62 18.33
N ASP A 140 -19.33 -40.40 17.03
CA ASP A 140 -18.20 -40.95 16.29
C ASP A 140 -17.62 -39.87 15.37
N GLU A 141 -16.33 -39.66 15.53
CA GLU A 141 -15.48 -38.72 14.80
C GLU A 141 -15.12 -39.30 13.43
N THR A 142 -15.45 -38.62 12.34
CA THR A 142 -14.65 -38.69 11.11
C THR A 142 -14.73 -37.39 10.31
N GLY A 143 -13.56 -36.84 9.99
CA GLY A 143 -13.38 -35.61 9.23
C GLY A 143 -13.96 -35.70 7.82
N THR A 144 -14.84 -34.76 7.51
CA THR A 144 -15.24 -34.40 6.15
C THR A 144 -15.39 -32.87 6.09
N ARG A 145 -14.98 -32.26 4.98
CA ARG A 145 -15.16 -30.83 4.67
C ARG A 145 -16.56 -30.32 5.11
N PRO A 146 -16.69 -29.16 5.77
CA PRO A 146 -18.01 -28.56 5.95
C PRO A 146 -18.51 -28.11 4.59
N GLN A 147 -19.56 -28.77 4.09
CA GLN A 147 -20.47 -28.15 3.12
C GLN A 147 -21.33 -27.13 3.87
N PRO A 148 -21.82 -26.06 3.21
CA PRO A 148 -22.87 -25.22 3.81
C PRO A 148 -24.04 -26.12 4.25
N PRO A 149 -24.66 -25.86 5.41
CA PRO A 149 -25.69 -26.74 5.96
C PRO A 149 -26.83 -26.89 4.96
N SER A 150 -26.91 -28.07 4.35
CA SER A 150 -28.12 -28.47 3.65
C SER A 150 -29.16 -28.72 4.75
N SER A 151 -30.09 -27.77 4.90
CA SER A 151 -31.18 -27.79 5.87
C SER A 151 -32.01 -29.07 5.71
N GLY A 152 -31.62 -30.14 6.42
CA GLY A 152 -32.31 -31.43 6.43
C GLY A 152 -33.56 -31.44 7.32
N VAL A 153 -33.76 -30.39 8.12
CA VAL A 153 -34.94 -30.23 8.98
C VAL A 153 -36.04 -29.58 8.14
N ARG A 154 -37.10 -30.34 7.85
CA ARG A 154 -38.30 -29.78 7.22
C ARG A 154 -39.06 -28.95 8.26
N LEU A 155 -39.28 -27.68 7.95
CA LEU A 155 -40.21 -26.82 8.69
C LEU A 155 -41.63 -27.40 8.62
N SER A 156 -42.46 -27.04 9.61
CA SER A 156 -43.90 -27.28 9.51
C SER A 156 -44.47 -26.52 8.30
N PRO A 157 -45.59 -26.96 7.71
CA PRO A 157 -46.23 -26.25 6.59
C PRO A 157 -46.50 -24.77 6.92
N GLU A 158 -46.93 -24.49 8.15
CA GLU A 158 -47.20 -23.14 8.66
C GLU A 158 -45.93 -22.27 8.74
N ALA A 159 -44.80 -22.85 9.19
CA ALA A 159 -43.52 -22.15 9.22
C ALA A 159 -42.94 -21.92 7.81
N GLU A 160 -43.16 -22.85 6.87
CA GLU A 160 -42.73 -22.70 5.48
C GLU A 160 -43.53 -21.60 4.74
N GLU A 161 -44.83 -21.52 5.01
CA GLU A 161 -45.71 -20.47 4.49
C GLU A 161 -45.28 -19.09 5.04
N LEU A 162 -45.06 -18.99 6.36
CA LEU A 162 -44.57 -17.75 6.98
C LEU A 162 -43.19 -17.36 6.43
N ALA A 163 -42.26 -18.30 6.31
CA ALA A 163 -40.94 -18.05 5.74
C ALA A 163 -41.02 -17.51 4.31
N THR A 164 -41.92 -18.08 3.49
CA THR A 164 -42.14 -17.62 2.11
C THR A 164 -42.72 -16.22 2.08
N ARG A 165 -43.72 -15.95 2.91
CA ARG A 165 -44.30 -14.62 3.05
C ARG A 165 -43.25 -13.58 3.47
N ILE A 166 -42.39 -13.88 4.45
CA ILE A 166 -41.34 -12.95 4.88
C ILE A 166 -40.37 -12.66 3.72
N ARG A 167 -39.92 -13.68 2.97
CA ARG A 167 -39.02 -13.45 1.82
C ARG A 167 -39.67 -12.56 0.76
N GLU A 168 -40.90 -12.88 0.34
CA GLU A 168 -41.61 -12.14 -0.70
C GLU A 168 -41.81 -10.66 -0.33
N PHE A 169 -42.20 -10.41 0.92
CA PHE A 169 -42.37 -9.05 1.43
C PHE A 169 -41.03 -8.32 1.63
N SER A 170 -39.93 -9.03 1.93
CA SER A 170 -38.61 -8.40 2.13
C SER A 170 -37.97 -7.92 0.82
N LEU A 171 -38.27 -8.57 -0.31
CA LEU A 171 -37.61 -8.29 -1.59
C LEU A 171 -37.71 -6.81 -2.04
N PRO A 172 -38.89 -6.15 -2.04
CA PRO A 172 -38.99 -4.74 -2.44
C PRO A 172 -38.24 -3.77 -1.51
N TYR A 173 -38.16 -4.08 -0.22
CA TYR A 173 -37.44 -3.25 0.76
C TYR A 173 -35.92 -3.37 0.62
N LEU A 174 -35.43 -4.54 0.16
CA LEU A 174 -34.02 -4.84 0.04
C LEU A 174 -33.48 -4.63 -1.38
N SER A 175 -34.34 -4.44 -2.39
CA SER A 175 -33.93 -4.37 -3.80
C SER A 175 -33.32 -3.03 -4.22
N HIS A 176 -33.14 -2.08 -3.29
CA HIS A 176 -32.70 -0.74 -3.65
C HIS A 176 -31.55 -0.20 -2.78
N ILE A 177 -30.64 0.54 -3.43
CA ILE A 177 -29.58 1.33 -2.81
C ILE A 177 -30.04 2.79 -2.79
N GLN A 178 -29.96 3.41 -1.61
CA GLN A 178 -30.22 4.84 -1.45
C GLN A 178 -28.91 5.61 -1.56
N LEU A 179 -28.80 6.48 -2.56
CA LEU A 179 -27.67 7.39 -2.67
C LEU A 179 -27.82 8.57 -1.69
N PRO A 180 -26.75 8.98 -1.01
CA PRO A 180 -26.80 10.00 0.04
C PRO A 180 -26.97 11.45 -0.44
N GLN A 181 -27.13 11.74 -1.74
CA GLN A 181 -27.08 13.13 -2.25
C GLN A 181 -27.99 13.44 -3.44
N ALA A 182 -29.28 13.13 -3.37
CA ALA A 182 -30.19 13.68 -4.37
C ALA A 182 -31.40 14.31 -3.68
N GLU A 183 -31.67 15.57 -4.02
CA GLU A 183 -32.87 16.33 -3.59
C GLU A 183 -34.15 15.53 -3.86
N THR A 184 -34.11 14.64 -4.86
CA THR A 184 -34.96 13.48 -5.04
C THR A 184 -34.23 12.23 -4.57
N ARG A 185 -34.74 11.48 -3.59
CA ARG A 185 -34.15 10.17 -3.21
C ARG A 185 -33.97 9.29 -4.44
N ARG A 186 -32.78 9.29 -5.04
CA ARG A 186 -32.45 8.44 -6.19
C ARG A 186 -32.26 7.03 -5.66
N VAL A 187 -33.35 6.28 -5.71
CA VAL A 187 -33.45 4.88 -5.29
C VAL A 187 -33.03 4.04 -6.50
N LEU A 188 -31.90 3.36 -6.42
CA LEU A 188 -31.32 2.60 -7.53
C LEU A 188 -31.42 1.10 -7.26
N PRO A 189 -31.75 0.26 -8.26
CA PRO A 189 -31.76 -1.19 -8.07
C PRO A 189 -30.40 -1.70 -7.58
N VAL A 190 -30.41 -2.57 -6.57
CA VAL A 190 -29.18 -3.15 -5.99
C VAL A 190 -28.36 -3.89 -7.04
N ASP A 191 -29.01 -4.63 -7.94
CA ASP A 191 -28.36 -5.40 -9.00
C ASP A 191 -27.74 -4.55 -10.11
N GLU A 192 -28.15 -3.30 -10.26
CA GLU A 192 -27.58 -2.39 -11.27
C GLU A 192 -26.34 -1.65 -10.78
N LEU A 193 -26.29 -1.24 -9.50
CA LEU A 193 -25.19 -0.43 -8.96
C LEU A 193 -24.19 -1.21 -8.10
N TYR A 194 -24.61 -2.26 -7.39
CA TYR A 194 -23.78 -2.90 -6.39
C TYR A 194 -22.46 -3.42 -6.98
N VAL A 195 -21.36 -3.12 -6.29
CA VAL A 195 -20.03 -3.69 -6.52
C VAL A 195 -19.62 -4.34 -5.21
N GLU A 196 -19.29 -5.62 -5.26
CA GLU A 196 -18.94 -6.40 -4.08
C GLU A 196 -17.53 -6.02 -3.59
N PRO A 197 -17.39 -5.48 -2.36
CA PRO A 197 -16.08 -5.17 -1.78
C PRO A 197 -15.37 -6.44 -1.30
N PHE A 198 -14.04 -6.43 -1.37
CA PHE A 198 -13.23 -7.40 -0.62
C PHE A 198 -13.30 -7.19 0.91
N LEU A 199 -13.27 -8.30 1.63
CA LEU A 199 -13.04 -8.38 3.07
C LEU A 199 -11.61 -8.86 3.36
N LEU A 200 -11.00 -8.32 4.41
CA LEU A 200 -9.73 -8.73 4.97
C LEU A 200 -9.99 -9.59 6.21
N ALA A 201 -9.68 -10.88 6.12
CA ALA A 201 -9.73 -11.82 7.23
C ALA A 201 -8.36 -12.50 7.34
N GLY A 202 -7.58 -12.16 8.38
CA GLY A 202 -6.18 -12.57 8.49
C GLY A 202 -5.29 -11.89 7.44
N SER A 203 -4.51 -12.66 6.67
CA SER A 203 -3.56 -12.12 5.68
C SER A 203 -4.08 -12.13 4.23
N GLY A 204 -5.36 -12.47 3.99
CA GLY A 204 -5.93 -12.62 2.65
C GLY A 204 -7.17 -11.76 2.40
N ARG A 205 -7.43 -11.48 1.11
CA ARG A 205 -8.70 -10.91 0.62
C ARG A 205 -9.70 -12.05 0.36
N THR A 206 -10.97 -11.85 0.72
CA THR A 206 -12.07 -12.82 0.56
C THR A 206 -13.38 -12.07 0.31
N THR A 207 -14.40 -12.71 -0.25
CA THR A 207 -15.77 -12.15 -0.27
C THR A 207 -16.58 -12.58 0.95
N LEU A 208 -17.76 -11.98 1.16
CA LEU A 208 -18.65 -12.38 2.27
C LEU A 208 -19.13 -13.82 2.09
N ASP A 209 -19.52 -14.21 0.87
CA ASP A 209 -19.97 -15.57 0.57
C ASP A 209 -18.86 -16.61 0.81
N GLU A 210 -17.62 -16.31 0.42
CA GLU A 210 -16.47 -17.18 0.68
C GLU A 210 -16.17 -17.34 2.17
N LEU A 211 -16.33 -16.26 2.94
CA LEU A 211 -16.11 -16.26 4.38
C LEU A 211 -17.23 -17.03 5.10
N LEU A 212 -18.48 -16.85 4.66
CA LEU A 212 -19.65 -17.60 5.15
C LEU A 212 -19.55 -19.10 4.86
N GLY A 213 -18.84 -19.48 3.79
CA GLY A 213 -18.51 -20.88 3.50
C GLY A 213 -17.54 -21.52 4.52
N ARG A 214 -16.89 -20.73 5.39
CA ARG A 214 -15.92 -21.19 6.39
C ARG A 214 -16.35 -20.91 7.82
N ALA A 215 -17.20 -19.89 8.03
CA ALA A 215 -17.70 -19.48 9.34
C ALA A 215 -19.15 -19.00 9.23
N SER A 216 -20.05 -19.51 10.08
CA SER A 216 -21.46 -19.10 10.11
C SER A 216 -21.71 -17.82 10.93
N ARG A 217 -20.68 -17.27 11.58
CA ARG A 217 -20.78 -16.15 12.51
C ARG A 217 -19.68 -15.13 12.22
N ILE A 218 -20.04 -13.98 11.69
CA ILE A 218 -19.09 -13.01 11.14
C ILE A 218 -19.37 -11.63 11.72
N VAL A 219 -18.29 -10.93 12.08
CA VAL A 219 -18.31 -9.48 12.35
C VAL A 219 -17.60 -8.77 11.20
N ILE A 220 -18.30 -7.86 10.53
CA ILE A 220 -17.76 -7.01 9.47
C ILE A 220 -17.46 -5.63 10.05
N LEU A 221 -16.18 -5.33 10.18
CA LEU A 221 -15.67 -4.01 10.54
C LEU A 221 -15.45 -3.17 9.29
N GLY A 222 -15.68 -1.88 9.37
CA GLY A 222 -15.38 -0.98 8.26
C GLY A 222 -15.55 0.48 8.64
N ASP A 223 -14.78 1.35 8.00
CA ASP A 223 -14.87 2.79 8.25
C ASP A 223 -16.22 3.37 7.79
N PRO A 224 -16.58 4.58 8.22
CA PRO A 224 -17.82 5.21 7.79
C PRO A 224 -17.81 5.47 6.28
N GLY A 225 -18.93 5.17 5.63
CA GLY A 225 -19.03 5.21 4.17
C GLY A 225 -18.43 4.00 3.43
N SER A 226 -17.82 3.04 4.13
CA SER A 226 -17.21 1.85 3.51
C SER A 226 -18.21 0.86 2.88
N GLY A 227 -19.51 1.07 3.05
CA GLY A 227 -20.56 0.22 2.47
C GLY A 227 -21.04 -0.96 3.32
N LYS A 228 -20.76 -1.01 4.64
CA LYS A 228 -21.23 -2.08 5.57
C LYS A 228 -22.73 -2.41 5.42
N SER A 229 -23.58 -1.39 5.59
CA SER A 229 -25.04 -1.54 5.45
C SER A 229 -25.45 -1.97 4.05
N THR A 230 -24.71 -1.52 3.02
CA THR A 230 -24.95 -1.90 1.61
C THR A 230 -24.63 -3.37 1.38
N VAL A 231 -23.51 -3.88 1.93
CA VAL A 231 -23.15 -5.30 1.89
C VAL A 231 -24.21 -6.16 2.57
N LEU A 232 -24.64 -5.79 3.79
CA LEU A 232 -25.71 -6.51 4.49
C LEU A 232 -27.04 -6.48 3.73
N SER A 233 -27.42 -5.33 3.17
CA SER A 233 -28.68 -5.19 2.42
C SER A 233 -28.66 -6.01 1.13
N GLN A 234 -27.54 -6.01 0.40
CA GLN A 234 -27.38 -6.83 -0.80
C GLN A 234 -27.35 -8.32 -0.47
N PHE A 235 -26.65 -8.72 0.59
CA PHE A 235 -26.63 -10.11 1.04
C PHE A 235 -28.01 -10.59 1.49
N ALA A 236 -28.77 -9.75 2.21
CA ALA A 236 -30.16 -10.01 2.56
C ALA A 236 -31.02 -10.19 1.30
N TRP A 237 -30.91 -9.29 0.33
CA TRP A 237 -31.65 -9.39 -0.93
C TRP A 237 -31.32 -10.68 -1.70
N ALA A 238 -30.03 -11.00 -1.85
CA ALA A 238 -29.58 -12.21 -2.51
C ALA A 238 -30.06 -13.47 -1.78
N THR A 239 -30.04 -13.47 -0.44
CA THR A 239 -30.54 -14.56 0.39
C THR A 239 -32.04 -14.78 0.18
N ALA A 240 -32.85 -13.72 0.26
CA ALA A 240 -34.30 -13.79 0.04
C ALA A 240 -34.67 -14.26 -1.37
N LYS A 241 -33.89 -13.85 -2.38
CA LYS A 241 -34.16 -14.13 -3.80
C LYS A 241 -33.70 -15.52 -4.24
N ASN A 242 -32.47 -15.91 -3.87
CA ASN A 242 -31.78 -17.06 -4.45
C ASN A 242 -31.82 -18.31 -3.56
N THR A 243 -32.25 -18.19 -2.30
CA THR A 243 -32.22 -19.29 -1.34
C THR A 243 -33.61 -19.53 -0.71
N ARG A 244 -33.71 -20.59 0.09
CA ARG A 244 -34.89 -20.83 0.95
C ARG A 244 -34.76 -20.20 2.34
N GLN A 245 -33.64 -19.55 2.64
CA GLN A 245 -33.42 -18.89 3.92
C GLN A 245 -34.15 -17.54 3.99
N VAL A 246 -34.47 -17.13 5.21
CA VAL A 246 -35.21 -15.91 5.53
C VAL A 246 -34.25 -14.93 6.17
N PRO A 247 -33.87 -13.83 5.48
CA PRO A 247 -32.99 -12.83 6.05
C PRO A 247 -33.76 -11.90 6.99
N PHE A 248 -33.25 -11.73 8.20
CA PHE A 248 -33.72 -10.77 9.17
C PHE A 248 -32.70 -9.64 9.27
N LEU A 249 -32.89 -8.59 8.48
CA LEU A 249 -32.06 -7.38 8.53
C LEU A 249 -32.55 -6.45 9.64
N VAL A 250 -31.83 -6.47 10.76
CA VAL A 250 -32.11 -5.70 11.96
C VAL A 250 -31.18 -4.50 11.99
N ARG A 251 -31.72 -3.30 11.75
CA ARG A 251 -30.99 -2.04 11.97
C ARG A 251 -31.03 -1.69 13.44
N LEU A 252 -29.90 -1.81 14.13
CA LEU A 252 -29.85 -1.70 15.59
C LEU A 252 -30.30 -0.32 16.10
N ARG A 253 -30.01 0.74 15.35
CA ARG A 253 -30.45 2.11 15.68
C ARG A 253 -31.97 2.29 15.79
N ASP A 254 -32.76 1.47 15.10
CA ASP A 254 -34.23 1.63 15.06
C ASP A 254 -34.88 1.22 16.40
N PHE A 255 -34.14 0.50 17.26
CA PHE A 255 -34.63 -0.03 18.53
C PHE A 255 -34.18 0.79 19.76
N GLY A 256 -33.20 1.69 19.59
CA GLY A 256 -32.69 2.58 20.64
C GLY A 256 -32.26 1.83 21.91
N ASN A 257 -32.58 2.39 23.08
CA ASN A 257 -32.19 1.84 24.40
C ASN A 257 -33.16 0.79 24.96
N ARG A 258 -33.96 0.14 24.11
CA ARG A 258 -34.96 -0.84 24.58
C ARG A 258 -34.28 -2.18 24.86
N GLU A 259 -34.45 -2.71 26.07
CA GLU A 259 -34.03 -4.07 26.41
C GLU A 259 -35.03 -5.07 25.80
N LEU A 260 -34.71 -5.58 24.60
CA LEU A 260 -35.53 -6.55 23.87
C LEU A 260 -34.82 -7.91 23.83
N THR A 261 -35.61 -8.98 23.87
CA THR A 261 -35.15 -10.33 23.52
C THR A 261 -34.96 -10.47 22.00
N LEU A 262 -34.28 -11.54 21.56
CA LEU A 262 -34.12 -11.83 20.13
C LEU A 262 -35.48 -11.91 19.43
N ILE A 263 -36.42 -12.68 19.98
CA ILE A 263 -37.75 -12.89 19.37
C ILE A 263 -38.52 -11.57 19.25
N GLU A 264 -38.57 -10.75 20.31
CA GLU A 264 -39.24 -9.45 20.25
C GLU A 264 -38.62 -8.52 19.19
N LEU A 265 -37.30 -8.58 19.05
CA LEU A 265 -36.58 -7.81 18.05
C LEU A 265 -36.89 -8.28 16.62
N LEU A 266 -36.99 -9.60 16.38
CA LEU A 266 -37.45 -10.15 15.11
C LEU A 266 -38.92 -9.81 14.82
N GLN A 267 -39.80 -9.94 15.81
CA GLN A 267 -41.21 -9.60 15.68
C GLN A 267 -41.40 -8.13 15.29
N ARG A 268 -40.72 -7.21 15.97
CA ARG A 268 -40.78 -5.78 15.62
C ARG A 268 -40.19 -5.46 14.27
N THR A 269 -39.12 -6.16 13.87
CA THR A 269 -38.56 -6.04 12.51
C THR A 269 -39.61 -6.44 11.46
N LEU A 270 -40.41 -7.47 11.73
CA LEU A 270 -41.49 -7.93 10.86
C LEU A 270 -42.75 -7.06 10.93
N GLU A 271 -43.06 -6.45 12.08
CA GLU A 271 -44.17 -5.50 12.24
C GLU A 271 -44.00 -4.29 11.31
N ASN A 272 -42.77 -3.83 11.10
CA ASN A 272 -42.45 -2.78 10.12
C ASN A 272 -42.79 -3.19 8.67
N MET A 273 -42.86 -4.49 8.39
CA MET A 273 -43.30 -5.06 7.10
C MET A 273 -44.78 -5.49 7.11
N LEU A 274 -45.52 -5.16 8.18
CA LEU A 274 -46.92 -5.58 8.42
C LEU A 274 -47.10 -7.10 8.53
N ILE A 275 -46.06 -7.81 8.97
CA ILE A 275 -46.10 -9.27 9.15
C ILE A 275 -46.18 -9.60 10.64
N SER A 276 -47.27 -10.24 11.04
CA SER A 276 -47.38 -10.85 12.37
C SER A 276 -46.77 -12.25 12.34
N ALA A 277 -45.82 -12.51 13.24
CA ALA A 277 -45.13 -13.80 13.36
C ALA A 277 -45.21 -14.33 14.81
N PRO A 278 -45.86 -15.50 15.02
CA PRO A 278 -45.82 -16.18 16.31
C PRO A 278 -44.39 -16.58 16.69
N GLU A 279 -44.04 -16.42 17.97
CA GLU A 279 -42.75 -16.79 18.56
C GLU A 279 -42.31 -18.22 18.19
N VAL A 280 -43.21 -19.20 18.36
CA VAL A 280 -42.95 -20.61 18.06
C VAL A 280 -42.51 -20.84 16.60
N LEU A 281 -43.02 -20.07 15.64
CA LEU A 281 -42.64 -20.22 14.23
C LEU A 281 -41.28 -19.56 13.95
N LEU A 282 -40.95 -18.47 14.65
CA LEU A 282 -39.64 -17.82 14.57
C LEU A 282 -38.54 -18.71 15.17
N GLU A 283 -38.79 -19.29 16.35
CA GLU A 283 -37.89 -20.26 16.97
C GLU A 283 -37.66 -21.47 16.06
N ALA A 284 -38.72 -22.04 15.48
CA ALA A 284 -38.60 -23.16 14.54
C ALA A 284 -37.74 -22.81 13.31
N MET A 285 -37.80 -21.56 12.82
CA MET A 285 -36.95 -21.09 11.71
C MET A 285 -35.49 -20.94 12.13
N LEU A 286 -35.23 -20.46 13.35
CA LEU A 286 -33.88 -20.31 13.92
C LEU A 286 -33.23 -21.68 14.18
N GLU A 287 -33.96 -22.60 14.82
CA GLU A 287 -33.48 -23.97 15.10
C GLU A 287 -33.16 -24.75 13.82
N ALA A 288 -33.95 -24.55 12.75
CA ALA A 288 -33.76 -25.23 11.49
C ALA A 288 -32.68 -24.61 10.58
N GLY A 289 -32.00 -23.53 11.01
CA GLY A 289 -31.04 -22.78 10.19
C GLY A 289 -31.70 -22.10 8.97
N ARG A 290 -33.02 -21.91 9.02
CA ARG A 290 -33.80 -21.25 7.97
C ARG A 290 -33.79 -19.75 8.11
N ALA A 291 -33.56 -19.23 9.31
CA ALA A 291 -33.31 -17.81 9.54
C ALA A 291 -31.84 -17.46 9.30
N VAL A 292 -31.60 -16.26 8.76
CA VAL A 292 -30.27 -15.63 8.68
C VAL A 292 -30.37 -14.29 9.38
N LEU A 293 -29.59 -14.10 10.44
CA LEU A 293 -29.64 -12.91 11.28
C LEU A 293 -28.58 -11.90 10.85
N LEU A 294 -29.02 -10.70 10.47
CA LEU A 294 -28.16 -9.64 9.96
C LEU A 294 -28.34 -8.40 10.83
N PHE A 295 -27.39 -8.15 11.73
CA PHE A 295 -27.43 -7.02 12.65
C PHE A 295 -26.59 -5.87 12.11
N ASP A 296 -27.25 -4.80 11.67
CA ASP A 296 -26.59 -3.64 11.09
C ASP A 296 -26.36 -2.53 12.13
N GLY A 297 -25.10 -2.14 12.31
CA GLY A 297 -24.70 -0.94 13.05
C GLY A 297 -24.62 -1.14 14.56
N LEU A 298 -23.81 -2.09 15.05
CA LEU A 298 -23.60 -2.25 16.50
C LEU A 298 -22.99 -1.00 17.15
N ASP A 299 -22.20 -0.26 16.39
CA ASP A 299 -21.65 1.04 16.78
C ASP A 299 -22.71 2.16 16.86
N GLU A 300 -23.86 2.02 16.19
CA GLU A 300 -24.94 3.02 16.21
C GLU A 300 -25.75 2.98 17.52
N LEU A 301 -25.57 1.94 18.36
CA LEU A 301 -26.11 1.90 19.71
C LEU A 301 -25.28 2.81 20.63
N ILE A 302 -25.81 4.02 20.82
CA ILE A 302 -25.30 5.09 21.67
C ILE A 302 -25.13 4.59 23.12
N ASP A 303 -26.19 4.12 23.77
CA ASP A 303 -26.11 3.71 25.17
C ASP A 303 -25.28 2.43 25.37
N ALA A 304 -24.27 2.48 26.25
CA ALA A 304 -23.40 1.33 26.51
C ALA A 304 -24.09 0.21 27.30
N GLY A 305 -25.18 0.50 28.01
CA GLY A 305 -26.06 -0.53 28.57
C GLY A 305 -26.76 -1.29 27.44
N ALA A 306 -27.43 -0.57 26.56
CA ALA A 306 -28.13 -1.10 25.39
C ALA A 306 -27.19 -1.88 24.45
N ARG A 307 -25.98 -1.37 24.22
CA ARG A 307 -24.95 -2.07 23.43
C ARG A 307 -24.53 -3.39 24.09
N ARG A 308 -24.25 -3.40 25.40
CA ARG A 308 -23.90 -4.63 26.14
C ARG A 308 -25.05 -5.63 26.14
N HIS A 309 -26.28 -5.15 26.34
CA HIS A 309 -27.48 -5.97 26.24
C HIS A 309 -27.59 -6.60 24.84
N MET A 310 -27.43 -5.81 23.78
CA MET A 310 -27.48 -6.29 22.40
C MET A 310 -26.39 -7.32 22.09
N VAL A 311 -25.16 -7.09 22.55
CA VAL A 311 -24.08 -8.10 22.45
C VAL A 311 -24.50 -9.39 23.13
N GLY A 312 -25.07 -9.33 24.34
CA GLY A 312 -25.61 -10.50 25.03
C GLY A 312 -26.74 -11.21 24.26
N VAL A 313 -27.63 -10.46 23.61
CA VAL A 313 -28.69 -11.02 22.74
C VAL A 313 -28.10 -11.73 21.52
N ILE A 314 -27.11 -11.11 20.86
CA ILE A 314 -26.47 -11.67 19.66
C ILE A 314 -25.66 -12.93 20.01
N GLU A 315 -24.89 -12.90 21.10
CA GLU A 315 -24.14 -14.07 21.58
C GLU A 315 -25.06 -15.20 22.07
N GLY A 316 -26.17 -14.83 22.72
CA GLY A 316 -27.23 -15.76 23.09
C GLY A 316 -27.82 -16.43 21.86
N ALA A 317 -28.23 -15.66 20.85
CA ALA A 317 -28.75 -16.17 19.58
C ALA A 317 -27.77 -17.14 18.90
N ALA A 318 -26.49 -16.77 18.85
CA ALA A 318 -25.44 -17.60 18.28
C ALA A 318 -25.25 -18.93 19.02
N ARG A 319 -25.41 -18.93 20.36
CA ARG A 319 -25.27 -20.12 21.21
C ARG A 319 -26.50 -21.02 21.15
N ASP A 320 -27.69 -20.42 21.23
CA ASP A 320 -28.97 -21.12 21.34
C ASP A 320 -29.42 -21.69 19.99
N PHE A 321 -29.00 -21.07 18.87
CA PHE A 321 -29.32 -21.51 17.51
C PHE A 321 -28.06 -21.74 16.65
N PRO A 322 -27.31 -22.84 16.85
CA PRO A 322 -26.02 -23.06 16.18
C PRO A 322 -26.07 -23.15 14.65
N GLU A 323 -27.23 -23.55 14.10
CA GLU A 323 -27.45 -23.68 12.65
C GLU A 323 -27.80 -22.34 11.98
N THR A 324 -28.06 -21.28 12.76
CA THR A 324 -28.39 -19.95 12.24
C THR A 324 -27.14 -19.18 11.88
N THR A 325 -27.09 -18.66 10.65
CA THR A 325 -26.05 -17.71 10.22
C THR A 325 -26.27 -16.36 10.89
N VAL A 326 -25.20 -15.79 11.45
CA VAL A 326 -25.22 -14.47 12.11
C VAL A 326 -24.14 -13.57 11.50
N VAL A 327 -24.53 -12.41 10.99
CA VAL A 327 -23.61 -11.39 10.50
C VAL A 327 -23.88 -10.09 11.24
N VAL A 328 -22.84 -9.46 11.78
CA VAL A 328 -22.92 -8.21 12.52
C VAL A 328 -22.00 -7.18 11.85
N THR A 329 -22.45 -5.94 11.68
CA THR A 329 -21.58 -4.84 11.25
C THR A 329 -21.24 -3.91 12.41
N ALA A 330 -20.01 -3.41 12.43
CA ALA A 330 -19.57 -2.39 13.38
C ALA A 330 -18.47 -1.50 12.78
N ARG A 331 -18.11 -0.41 13.47
CA ARG A 331 -16.90 0.37 13.16
C ARG A 331 -15.67 -0.21 13.87
N PRO A 332 -14.46 -0.12 13.27
CA PRO A 332 -13.22 -0.51 13.96
C PRO A 332 -12.99 0.33 15.22
N ILE A 333 -13.32 1.62 15.14
CA ILE A 333 -13.25 2.55 16.27
C ILE A 333 -14.45 2.30 17.18
N GLY A 334 -14.20 1.89 18.42
CA GLY A 334 -15.22 1.65 19.45
C GLY A 334 -15.65 0.18 19.62
N TYR A 335 -15.45 -0.68 18.61
CA TYR A 335 -15.72 -2.12 18.75
C TYR A 335 -14.91 -2.81 19.86
N PRO A 336 -13.60 -2.53 20.05
CA PRO A 336 -12.80 -3.15 21.12
C PRO A 336 -13.29 -2.85 22.55
N VAL A 337 -14.18 -1.88 22.74
CA VAL A 337 -14.74 -1.52 24.06
C VAL A 337 -15.79 -2.54 24.51
N THR A 338 -16.60 -3.04 23.57
CA THR A 338 -17.63 -4.06 23.81
C THR A 338 -17.64 -5.06 22.64
N PRO A 339 -16.59 -5.88 22.48
CA PRO A 339 -16.50 -6.82 21.36
C PRO A 339 -17.42 -8.02 21.58
N LEU A 340 -17.81 -8.67 20.47
CA LEU A 340 -18.39 -10.01 20.50
C LEU A 340 -17.29 -11.05 20.77
N ASP A 341 -17.64 -12.20 21.35
CA ASP A 341 -16.71 -13.30 21.65
C ASP A 341 -15.92 -13.77 20.41
N ASP A 342 -14.61 -13.48 20.41
CA ASP A 342 -13.65 -13.85 19.35
C ASP A 342 -13.49 -15.38 19.16
N GLY A 343 -13.93 -16.20 20.14
CA GLY A 343 -13.99 -17.66 20.01
C GLY A 343 -15.20 -18.16 19.23
N VAL A 344 -16.23 -17.31 19.07
CA VAL A 344 -17.51 -17.64 18.43
C VAL A 344 -17.65 -16.93 17.08
N PHE A 345 -17.16 -15.70 16.98
CA PHE A 345 -17.29 -14.85 15.80
C PHE A 345 -15.96 -14.66 15.07
N THR A 346 -15.99 -14.79 13.74
CA THR A 346 -14.86 -14.44 12.88
C THR A 346 -14.93 -12.96 12.51
N VAL A 347 -13.92 -12.17 12.89
CA VAL A 347 -13.83 -10.75 12.56
C VAL A 347 -13.15 -10.57 11.20
N ALA A 348 -13.77 -9.78 10.32
CA ALA A 348 -13.23 -9.37 9.04
C ALA A 348 -13.41 -7.86 8.84
N GLN A 349 -12.50 -7.22 8.09
CA GLN A 349 -12.56 -5.79 7.80
C GLN A 349 -12.83 -5.52 6.32
N LEU A 350 -13.74 -4.62 5.99
CA LEU A 350 -13.94 -4.14 4.62
C LEU A 350 -12.67 -3.47 4.11
N ALA A 351 -12.17 -3.97 2.97
CA ALA A 351 -11.05 -3.36 2.26
C ALA A 351 -11.50 -2.07 1.56
N PRO A 352 -10.60 -1.09 1.38
CA PRO A 352 -10.82 0.00 0.44
C PRO A 352 -11.02 -0.54 -0.98
N PHE A 353 -11.86 0.11 -1.79
CA PHE A 353 -12.05 -0.30 -3.17
C PHE A 353 -10.74 -0.27 -3.96
N THR A 354 -10.53 -1.30 -4.76
CA THR A 354 -9.47 -1.43 -5.75
C THR A 354 -9.80 -0.62 -6.99
N GLU A 355 -8.80 -0.37 -7.84
CA GLU A 355 -8.99 0.33 -9.13
C GLU A 355 -10.05 -0.35 -10.01
N THR A 356 -10.13 -1.69 -9.96
CA THR A 356 -11.16 -2.48 -10.66
C THR A 356 -12.55 -2.24 -10.08
N GLU A 357 -12.70 -2.26 -8.75
CA GLU A 357 -14.00 -2.00 -8.10
C GLU A 357 -14.46 -0.55 -8.32
N ILE A 358 -13.53 0.42 -8.33
CA ILE A 358 -13.80 1.82 -8.65
C ILE A 358 -14.28 1.96 -10.09
N SER A 359 -13.56 1.39 -11.06
CA SER A 359 -13.95 1.44 -12.47
C SER A 359 -15.33 0.84 -12.69
N ASP A 360 -15.61 -0.32 -12.09
CA ASP A 360 -16.91 -0.98 -12.21
C ASP A 360 -18.03 -0.14 -11.59
N TYR A 361 -17.82 0.44 -10.41
CA TYR A 361 -18.79 1.30 -9.76
C TYR A 361 -19.09 2.55 -10.61
N VAL A 362 -18.05 3.24 -11.10
CA VAL A 362 -18.18 4.45 -11.91
C VAL A 362 -18.95 4.17 -13.21
N ARG A 363 -18.58 3.10 -13.92
CA ARG A 363 -19.26 2.71 -15.16
C ARG A 363 -20.72 2.36 -14.93
N LYS A 364 -21.04 1.63 -13.85
CA LYS A 364 -22.43 1.37 -13.46
C LYS A 364 -23.16 2.67 -13.15
N TRP A 365 -22.58 3.52 -12.30
CA TRP A 365 -23.18 4.78 -11.86
C TRP A 365 -23.59 5.70 -13.03
N PHE A 366 -22.72 5.89 -14.03
CA PHE A 366 -23.00 6.75 -15.19
C PHE A 366 -23.92 6.11 -16.24
N ARG A 367 -24.18 4.79 -16.16
CA ARG A 367 -25.13 4.08 -17.02
C ARG A 367 -26.51 3.93 -16.40
N ILE A 368 -26.62 4.12 -15.09
CA ILE A 368 -27.88 3.91 -14.36
C ILE A 368 -28.88 5.03 -14.68
N GLY A 369 -30.11 4.62 -15.01
CA GLY A 369 -31.23 5.46 -15.41
C GLY A 369 -31.14 5.94 -16.86
N ASP A 370 -32.23 5.82 -17.62
CA ASP A 370 -32.37 6.25 -19.03
C ASP A 370 -32.23 7.76 -19.29
N THR A 371 -31.69 8.50 -18.31
CA THR A 371 -31.48 9.95 -18.31
C THR A 371 -30.34 10.41 -19.23
N LEU A 372 -29.38 9.55 -19.55
CA LEU A 372 -28.24 9.85 -20.43
C LEU A 372 -28.12 8.78 -21.51
N PRO A 373 -27.90 9.14 -22.79
CA PRO A 373 -27.54 8.17 -23.83
C PRO A 373 -26.30 7.36 -23.41
N PRO A 374 -26.24 6.03 -23.65
CA PRO A 374 -25.13 5.18 -23.21
C PRO A 374 -23.74 5.73 -23.57
N ASP A 375 -23.59 6.25 -24.80
CA ASP A 375 -22.34 6.85 -25.28
C ASP A 375 -21.91 8.10 -24.49
N ARG A 376 -22.85 8.81 -23.86
CA ARG A 376 -22.56 9.97 -23.00
C ARG A 376 -22.16 9.51 -21.60
N GLY A 377 -22.82 8.50 -21.06
CA GLY A 377 -22.46 7.88 -19.78
C GLY A 377 -21.03 7.33 -19.79
N ASP A 378 -20.68 6.57 -20.84
CA ASP A 378 -19.33 5.99 -20.98
C ASP A 378 -18.23 7.06 -21.10
N ARG A 379 -18.48 8.14 -21.85
CA ARG A 379 -17.53 9.26 -21.96
C ARG A 379 -17.33 9.99 -20.63
N LEU A 380 -18.40 10.17 -19.85
CA LEU A 380 -18.29 10.77 -18.51
C LEU A 380 -17.53 9.85 -17.55
N ALA A 381 -17.78 8.54 -17.60
CA ALA A 381 -17.06 7.56 -16.81
C ALA A 381 -15.56 7.54 -17.13
N ASP A 382 -15.20 7.50 -18.42
CA ASP A 382 -13.78 7.50 -18.83
C ASP A 382 -13.08 8.82 -18.45
N GLY A 383 -13.76 9.97 -18.60
CA GLY A 383 -13.24 11.26 -18.13
C GLY A 383 -13.04 11.31 -16.62
N PHE A 384 -14.04 10.83 -15.85
CA PHE A 384 -13.95 10.74 -14.40
C PHE A 384 -12.77 9.88 -13.97
N LEU A 385 -12.58 8.70 -14.56
CA LEU A 385 -11.50 7.78 -14.20
C LEU A 385 -10.12 8.37 -14.49
N ALA A 386 -9.98 9.15 -15.57
CA ALA A 386 -8.73 9.85 -15.87
C ALA A 386 -8.37 10.90 -14.80
N GLU A 387 -9.38 11.63 -14.30
CA GLU A 387 -9.17 12.67 -13.26
C GLU A 387 -9.08 12.08 -11.85
N ALA A 388 -9.76 10.96 -11.58
CA ALA A 388 -9.83 10.31 -10.26
C ALA A 388 -8.46 9.87 -9.72
N VAL A 389 -7.48 9.65 -10.59
CA VAL A 389 -6.08 9.34 -10.22
C VAL A 389 -5.49 10.42 -9.29
N THR A 390 -5.91 11.68 -9.46
CA THR A 390 -5.45 12.80 -8.64
C THR A 390 -5.99 12.80 -7.20
N VAL A 391 -7.03 11.98 -6.95
CA VAL A 391 -7.77 11.86 -5.69
C VAL A 391 -7.99 10.39 -5.31
N ALA A 392 -7.03 9.53 -5.64
CA ALA A 392 -7.10 8.07 -5.49
C ALA A 392 -7.52 7.64 -4.07
N ASP A 393 -7.02 8.32 -3.03
CA ASP A 393 -7.34 8.01 -1.64
C ASP A 393 -8.81 8.28 -1.26
N LEU A 394 -9.48 9.22 -1.95
CA LEU A 394 -10.89 9.54 -1.71
C LEU A 394 -11.81 8.56 -2.43
N VAL A 395 -11.49 8.18 -3.67
CA VAL A 395 -12.34 7.30 -4.49
C VAL A 395 -12.37 5.84 -4.01
N GLN A 396 -11.43 5.44 -3.14
CA GLN A 396 -11.45 4.13 -2.49
C GLN A 396 -12.59 3.98 -1.47
N ASN A 397 -13.13 5.08 -0.95
CA ASN A 397 -14.29 5.07 -0.07
C ASN A 397 -15.58 5.19 -0.91
N PRO A 398 -16.50 4.20 -0.89
CA PRO A 398 -17.71 4.20 -1.71
C PRO A 398 -18.61 5.42 -1.52
N LEU A 399 -18.70 5.95 -0.29
CA LEU A 399 -19.44 7.18 -0.03
C LEU A 399 -18.82 8.33 -0.83
N MET A 400 -17.53 8.61 -0.63
CA MET A 400 -16.81 9.68 -1.33
C MET A 400 -16.88 9.50 -2.84
N LEU A 401 -16.67 8.28 -3.34
CA LEU A 401 -16.81 7.95 -4.75
C LEU A 401 -18.20 8.35 -5.30
N SER A 402 -19.28 8.03 -4.58
CA SER A 402 -20.63 8.40 -4.98
C SER A 402 -20.85 9.92 -5.01
N LEU A 403 -20.30 10.68 -4.06
CA LEU A 403 -20.38 12.16 -4.05
C LEU A 403 -19.61 12.74 -5.25
N LEU A 404 -18.43 12.18 -5.54
CA LEU A 404 -17.59 12.62 -6.65
C LEU A 404 -18.24 12.32 -8.00
N CYS A 405 -18.86 11.15 -8.19
CA CYS A 405 -19.63 10.85 -9.39
C CYS A 405 -20.81 11.82 -9.56
N THR A 406 -21.50 12.15 -8.46
CA THR A 406 -22.65 13.08 -8.46
C THR A 406 -22.23 14.50 -8.86
N MET A 407 -21.15 15.00 -8.26
CA MET A 407 -20.55 16.28 -8.62
C MET A 407 -20.08 16.29 -10.07
N TYR A 408 -19.39 15.24 -10.52
CA TYR A 408 -18.88 15.14 -11.90
C TYR A 408 -20.00 15.07 -12.94
N ALA A 409 -21.11 14.42 -12.64
CA ALA A 409 -22.27 14.41 -13.52
C ALA A 409 -22.87 15.80 -13.78
N THR A 410 -22.72 16.70 -12.80
CA THR A 410 -23.26 18.07 -12.86
C THR A 410 -22.24 19.06 -13.42
N GLU A 411 -20.98 18.99 -12.96
CA GLU A 411 -19.92 19.96 -13.26
C GLU A 411 -19.02 19.53 -14.43
N GLY A 412 -18.87 18.23 -14.68
CA GLY A 412 -18.04 17.68 -15.77
C GLY A 412 -16.54 17.64 -15.51
N PHE A 413 -16.07 17.96 -14.29
CA PHE A 413 -14.67 17.86 -13.87
C PHE A 413 -14.56 17.65 -12.35
N ILE A 414 -13.42 17.15 -11.87
CA ILE A 414 -13.04 17.06 -10.46
C ILE A 414 -12.16 18.27 -10.11
N PRO A 415 -12.52 19.08 -9.09
CA PRO A 415 -11.68 20.18 -8.63
C PRO A 415 -10.25 19.76 -8.24
N ASP A 416 -9.24 20.40 -8.84
CA ASP A 416 -7.80 20.17 -8.55
C ASP A 416 -7.40 20.47 -7.10
N ASN A 417 -8.12 21.40 -6.47
CA ASN A 417 -7.91 21.83 -5.10
C ASN A 417 -8.71 20.92 -4.15
N ARG A 418 -7.99 20.16 -3.33
CA ARG A 418 -8.58 19.17 -2.41
C ARG A 418 -9.48 19.81 -1.37
N ALA A 419 -9.13 20.99 -0.85
CA ALA A 419 -9.98 21.71 0.09
C ALA A 419 -11.32 22.12 -0.56
N ARG A 420 -11.31 22.58 -1.82
CA ARG A 420 -12.53 22.88 -2.58
C ARG A 420 -13.35 21.62 -2.86
N LEU A 421 -12.69 20.51 -3.18
CA LEU A 421 -13.36 19.23 -3.39
C LEU A 421 -14.13 18.78 -2.14
N ILE A 422 -13.45 18.76 -0.99
CA ILE A 422 -14.05 18.38 0.28
C ILE A 422 -15.16 19.36 0.67
N ASP A 423 -15.01 20.65 0.39
CA ASP A 423 -16.06 21.66 0.60
C ASP A 423 -17.34 21.33 -0.18
N ARG A 424 -17.21 20.97 -1.47
CA ARG A 424 -18.37 20.58 -2.30
C ARG A 424 -19.01 19.29 -1.79
N CYS A 425 -18.21 18.29 -1.45
CA CYS A 425 -18.71 17.06 -0.83
C CYS A 425 -19.45 17.33 0.48
N ALA A 426 -18.90 18.19 1.34
CA ALA A 426 -19.54 18.62 2.57
C ALA A 426 -20.86 19.34 2.29
N ALA A 427 -20.86 20.33 1.40
CA ALA A 427 -22.05 21.10 1.02
C ALA A 427 -23.18 20.17 0.55
N MET A 428 -22.91 19.23 -0.36
CA MET A 428 -23.93 18.29 -0.84
C MET A 428 -24.47 17.36 0.27
N MET A 429 -23.70 17.08 1.33
CA MET A 429 -24.22 16.37 2.51
C MET A 429 -25.01 17.30 3.45
N PHE A 430 -24.66 18.59 3.49
CA PHE A 430 -25.39 19.63 4.22
C PHE A 430 -26.66 20.10 3.49
N ASP A 431 -26.80 20.00 2.18
CA ASP A 431 -28.00 20.45 1.46
C ASP A 431 -29.25 19.65 1.84
N GLN A 432 -29.09 18.42 2.36
CA GLN A 432 -30.15 17.66 3.04
C GLN A 432 -30.71 18.34 4.30
N TRP A 433 -30.09 19.44 4.74
CA TRP A 433 -30.49 20.24 5.89
C TRP A 433 -31.66 21.18 5.59
N ASP A 434 -31.88 21.61 4.34
CA ASP A 434 -32.92 22.61 4.05
C ASP A 434 -34.35 22.06 4.28
N THR A 435 -34.54 20.74 4.33
CA THR A 435 -35.77 20.08 4.80
C THR A 435 -36.03 20.24 6.31
N MET A 436 -35.09 20.78 7.09
CA MET A 436 -35.13 20.96 8.56
C MET A 436 -35.72 22.29 9.04
N ARG A 437 -36.38 23.04 8.15
CA ARG A 437 -37.25 24.16 8.53
C ARG A 437 -38.50 23.70 9.32
N SER A 438 -38.37 22.68 10.16
CA SER A 438 -39.42 22.12 11.01
C SER A 438 -38.95 21.84 12.44
N ILE A 439 -37.65 22.01 12.76
CA ILE A 439 -37.04 21.64 14.05
C ILE A 439 -36.38 22.85 14.73
N GLY A 440 -37.07 23.98 14.95
CA GLY A 440 -36.64 25.05 15.89
C GLY A 440 -35.31 25.81 15.61
N ILE A 441 -34.44 25.33 14.70
CA ILE A 441 -33.12 25.87 14.33
C ILE A 441 -33.24 27.02 13.32
N HIS A 442 -34.47 27.47 13.04
CA HIS A 442 -34.81 28.57 12.12
C HIS A 442 -34.08 29.90 12.36
N ARG A 443 -33.44 30.08 13.52
CA ARG A 443 -32.72 31.30 13.89
C ARG A 443 -31.27 31.35 13.38
N PHE A 444 -30.71 30.23 12.93
CA PHE A 444 -29.31 30.15 12.51
C PHE A 444 -29.20 29.84 11.03
N ASP A 445 -28.37 30.59 10.33
CA ASP A 445 -28.05 30.32 8.93
C ASP A 445 -27.05 29.16 8.79
N TYR A 446 -26.88 28.69 7.56
CA TYR A 446 -25.93 27.62 7.21
C TYR A 446 -24.50 27.93 7.67
N GLY A 447 -24.05 29.19 7.53
CA GLY A 447 -22.72 29.62 7.92
C GLY A 447 -22.46 29.46 9.41
N THR A 448 -23.44 29.82 10.25
CA THR A 448 -23.33 29.72 11.70
C THR A 448 -23.21 28.26 12.14
N LEU A 449 -24.05 27.38 11.59
CA LEU A 449 -24.03 25.95 11.92
C LEU A 449 -22.76 25.25 11.43
N ARG A 450 -22.32 25.57 10.21
CA ARG A 450 -21.02 25.10 9.70
C ARG A 450 -19.89 25.52 10.62
N GLY A 451 -19.94 26.74 11.15
CA GLY A 451 -18.94 27.21 12.07
C GLY A 451 -18.95 26.50 13.44
N ALA A 452 -20.09 25.97 13.86
CA ALA A 452 -20.19 25.11 15.04
C ALA A 452 -19.52 23.75 14.79
N VAL A 453 -19.71 23.14 13.61
CA VAL A 453 -19.03 21.90 13.20
C VAL A 453 -17.52 22.09 13.14
N GLN A 454 -17.05 23.20 12.56
CA GLN A 454 -15.64 23.60 12.54
C GLN A 454 -15.04 23.66 13.96
N SER A 455 -15.78 24.23 14.91
CA SER A 455 -15.34 24.33 16.31
C SER A 455 -15.21 22.96 16.98
N LEU A 456 -16.18 22.06 16.74
CA LEU A 456 -16.08 20.67 17.21
C LEU A 456 -14.91 19.93 16.56
N ALA A 457 -14.71 20.09 15.25
CA ALA A 457 -13.65 19.44 14.50
C ALA A 457 -12.27 19.82 15.04
N TRP A 458 -12.03 21.12 15.28
CA TRP A 458 -10.78 21.57 15.87
C TRP A 458 -10.52 20.98 17.25
N GLN A 459 -11.53 20.96 18.13
CA GLN A 459 -11.40 20.41 19.48
C GLN A 459 -11.15 18.90 19.45
N ILE A 460 -11.86 18.16 18.59
CA ILE A 460 -11.63 16.73 18.37
C ILE A 460 -10.23 16.47 17.81
N PHE A 461 -9.81 17.27 16.81
CA PHE A 461 -8.54 17.10 16.13
C PHE A 461 -7.34 17.48 17.00
N THR A 462 -7.47 18.42 17.93
CA THR A 462 -6.37 18.84 18.82
C THR A 462 -6.38 18.13 20.17
N ALA A 463 -7.48 17.47 20.55
CA ALA A 463 -7.54 16.66 21.75
C ALA A 463 -6.49 15.53 21.71
N GLY A 464 -5.64 15.49 22.74
CA GLY A 464 -4.65 14.42 22.93
C GLY A 464 -5.25 13.06 23.32
N GLY A 465 -6.56 13.00 23.63
CA GLY A 465 -7.27 11.83 24.18
C GLY A 465 -7.99 10.94 23.16
N GLY A 466 -7.41 10.70 21.97
CA GLY A 466 -7.92 9.69 21.03
C GLY A 466 -8.95 10.16 19.99
N GLY A 467 -9.14 11.48 19.80
CA GLY A 467 -9.97 12.01 18.72
C GLY A 467 -11.48 11.92 18.98
N VAL A 468 -11.89 12.08 20.24
CA VAL A 468 -13.29 11.97 20.69
C VAL A 468 -13.62 13.03 21.76
N LEU A 469 -14.90 13.40 21.91
CA LEU A 469 -15.42 14.33 22.91
C LEU A 469 -16.59 13.71 23.67
N THR A 470 -16.65 13.83 25.00
CA THR A 470 -17.88 13.52 25.75
C THR A 470 -19.03 14.45 25.35
N ARG A 471 -20.28 14.02 25.54
CA ARG A 471 -21.47 14.84 25.29
C ARG A 471 -21.42 16.20 25.97
N ARG A 472 -21.04 16.26 27.25
CA ARG A 472 -20.90 17.49 28.03
C ARG A 472 -19.81 18.38 27.44
N GLN A 473 -18.69 17.82 26.98
CA GLN A 473 -17.67 18.59 26.28
C GLN A 473 -18.20 19.16 24.96
N ALA A 474 -18.85 18.33 24.13
CA ALA A 474 -19.41 18.76 22.85
C ALA A 474 -20.50 19.84 23.04
N LEU A 475 -21.43 19.64 23.97
CA LEU A 475 -22.46 20.62 24.33
C LEU A 475 -21.85 21.92 24.82
N ARG A 476 -20.84 21.86 25.68
CA ARG A 476 -20.14 23.05 26.18
C ARG A 476 -19.50 23.84 25.03
N ILE A 477 -18.76 23.16 24.14
CA ILE A 477 -18.12 23.80 22.97
C ILE A 477 -19.16 24.45 22.06
N LEU A 478 -20.25 23.75 21.75
CA LEU A 478 -21.33 24.27 20.91
C LEU A 478 -22.05 25.45 21.56
N THR A 479 -22.34 25.36 22.86
CA THR A 479 -22.99 26.43 23.62
C THR A 479 -22.10 27.67 23.68
N GLU A 480 -20.82 27.51 24.02
CA GLU A 480 -19.82 28.59 24.04
C GLU A 480 -19.71 29.26 22.65
N TYR A 481 -19.73 28.48 21.57
CA TYR A 481 -19.73 29.02 20.21
C TYR A 481 -21.01 29.82 19.89
N LEU A 482 -22.20 29.27 20.18
CA LEU A 482 -23.48 29.93 19.89
C LEU A 482 -23.67 31.22 20.70
N LEU A 483 -23.13 31.28 21.92
CA LEU A 483 -23.16 32.48 22.76
C LEU A 483 -22.38 33.67 22.16
N GLN A 484 -21.40 33.43 21.29
CA GLN A 484 -20.62 34.51 20.65
C GLN A 484 -21.44 35.35 19.67
N TRP A 485 -22.58 34.83 19.19
CA TRP A 485 -23.39 35.47 18.16
C TRP A 485 -24.50 36.36 18.74
N ASP A 486 -24.66 36.42 20.07
CA ASP A 486 -25.65 37.24 20.79
C ASP A 486 -27.12 36.97 20.37
N ILE A 487 -27.40 35.76 19.87
CA ILE A 487 -28.70 35.35 19.30
C ILE A 487 -29.63 34.71 20.36
N ALA A 488 -29.10 34.39 21.55
CA ALA A 488 -29.79 33.59 22.57
C ALA A 488 -29.16 33.76 23.97
N ASP A 489 -29.98 33.61 25.03
CA ASP A 489 -29.47 33.40 26.39
C ASP A 489 -28.80 32.01 26.55
N GLU A 490 -28.06 31.80 27.64
CA GLU A 490 -27.31 30.58 27.90
C GLU A 490 -28.17 29.31 27.84
N GLN A 491 -29.41 29.38 28.33
CA GLN A 491 -30.33 28.26 28.31
C GLN A 491 -30.75 27.90 26.87
N THR A 492 -31.15 28.91 26.09
CA THR A 492 -31.55 28.74 24.70
C THR A 492 -30.37 28.25 23.84
N ALA A 493 -29.16 28.76 24.07
CA ALA A 493 -27.96 28.29 23.38
C ALA A 493 -27.66 26.82 23.69
N SER A 494 -27.80 26.40 24.95
CA SER A 494 -27.62 25.01 25.36
C SER A 494 -28.67 24.07 24.75
N ASP A 495 -29.94 24.50 24.70
CA ASP A 495 -31.02 23.69 24.13
C ASP A 495 -30.85 23.49 22.61
N VAL A 496 -30.43 24.55 21.90
CA VAL A 496 -30.09 24.48 20.48
C VAL A 496 -28.86 23.61 20.25
N ALA A 497 -27.81 23.78 21.06
CA ALA A 497 -26.61 22.94 21.01
C ALA A 497 -26.94 21.46 21.24
N GLY A 498 -27.85 21.15 22.15
CA GLY A 498 -28.38 19.81 22.39
C GLY A 498 -29.06 19.22 21.17
N THR A 499 -30.04 19.95 20.63
CA THR A 499 -30.77 19.54 19.43
C THR A 499 -29.82 19.34 18.23
N PHE A 500 -28.85 20.24 18.07
CA PHE A 500 -27.85 20.19 17.01
C PHE A 500 -26.90 18.99 17.17
N LEU A 501 -26.42 18.73 18.39
CA LEU A 501 -25.55 17.60 18.68
C LEU A 501 -26.26 16.26 18.44
N ASP A 502 -27.50 16.13 18.90
CA ASP A 502 -28.32 14.92 18.67
C ASP A 502 -28.58 14.70 17.18
N TYR A 503 -28.81 15.78 16.46
CA TYR A 503 -28.96 15.74 15.02
C TYR A 503 -27.66 15.28 14.31
N CYS A 504 -26.51 15.84 14.68
CA CYS A 504 -25.21 15.43 14.13
C CYS A 504 -24.83 13.99 14.49
N ALA A 505 -25.21 13.51 15.68
CA ALA A 505 -24.95 12.16 16.15
C ALA A 505 -25.89 11.11 15.52
N GLY A 506 -27.14 11.51 15.21
CA GLY A 506 -28.14 10.62 14.60
C GLY A 506 -27.94 10.35 13.10
N ARG A 507 -26.94 10.97 12.45
CA ARG A 507 -26.62 10.76 11.03
C ARG A 507 -25.14 10.48 10.83
N ALA A 508 -24.87 9.32 10.24
CA ALA A 508 -23.57 8.67 10.17
C ALA A 508 -22.44 9.42 9.42
N TRP A 509 -22.62 10.66 8.96
CA TRP A 509 -21.64 11.39 8.13
C TRP A 509 -20.92 12.56 8.82
N VAL A 510 -21.46 13.16 9.90
CA VAL A 510 -20.77 14.24 10.66
C VAL A 510 -20.13 13.69 11.94
N LEU A 511 -20.95 13.34 12.93
CA LEU A 511 -20.50 12.81 14.21
C LEU A 511 -21.05 11.40 14.39
N THR A 512 -20.29 10.59 15.10
CA THR A 512 -20.71 9.26 15.54
C THR A 512 -20.38 9.11 17.00
N GLU A 513 -21.20 8.36 17.71
CA GLU A 513 -20.82 7.92 19.03
C GLU A 513 -19.81 6.77 18.93
N VAL A 514 -18.71 6.88 19.69
CA VAL A 514 -17.54 5.99 19.64
C VAL A 514 -17.36 5.19 20.93
N GLY A 515 -18.21 5.43 21.94
CA GLY A 515 -18.25 4.69 23.19
C GLY A 515 -18.76 5.54 24.34
N THR A 516 -18.66 5.04 25.57
CA THR A 516 -19.01 5.80 26.78
C THR A 516 -17.84 5.83 27.76
N THR A 517 -17.69 6.94 28.48
CA THR A 517 -16.75 7.07 29.61
C THR A 517 -17.53 7.54 30.83
N ALA A 518 -17.43 6.81 31.94
CA ALA A 518 -18.16 7.11 33.18
C ALA A 518 -19.70 7.24 32.98
N GLY A 519 -20.28 6.47 32.06
CA GLY A 519 -21.70 6.50 31.73
C GLY A 519 -22.12 7.64 30.80
N GLU A 520 -21.16 8.40 30.26
CA GLU A 520 -21.42 9.50 29.35
C GLU A 520 -21.01 9.17 27.91
N PRO A 521 -21.87 9.43 26.91
CA PRO A 521 -21.59 9.17 25.50
C PRO A 521 -20.41 10.01 24.99
N MET A 522 -19.56 9.40 24.15
CA MET A 522 -18.40 10.03 23.50
C MET A 522 -18.60 10.11 21.98
N PHE A 523 -18.41 11.27 21.40
CA PHE A 523 -18.56 11.56 19.98
C PHE A 523 -17.21 11.72 19.28
N GLY A 524 -17.09 11.17 18.08
CA GLY A 524 -15.98 11.41 17.14
C GLY A 524 -16.52 11.78 15.76
N PHE A 525 -15.67 12.31 14.88
CA PHE A 525 -16.08 12.54 13.49
C PHE A 525 -16.23 11.23 12.73
N ALA A 526 -17.25 11.14 11.87
CA ALA A 526 -17.48 9.95 11.07
C ALA A 526 -16.38 9.75 10.01
N HIS A 527 -15.92 10.80 9.35
CA HIS A 527 -14.84 10.69 8.38
C HIS A 527 -13.65 11.56 8.78
N ARG A 528 -12.45 10.96 8.77
CA ARG A 528 -11.22 11.68 9.08
C ARG A 528 -10.94 12.83 8.12
N THR A 529 -11.21 12.65 6.82
CA THR A 529 -11.06 13.74 5.83
C THR A 529 -11.92 14.97 6.17
N PHE A 530 -13.16 14.78 6.62
CA PHE A 530 -14.02 15.92 7.02
C PHE A 530 -13.54 16.54 8.34
N LEU A 531 -13.09 15.73 9.31
CA LEU A 531 -12.46 16.23 10.54
C LEU A 531 -11.27 17.15 10.21
N GLU A 532 -10.33 16.67 9.39
CA GLU A 532 -9.11 17.40 9.02
C GLU A 532 -9.44 18.69 8.24
N TYR A 533 -10.41 18.62 7.33
CA TYR A 533 -10.88 19.78 6.58
C TYR A 533 -11.54 20.84 7.47
N PHE A 534 -12.49 20.44 8.32
CA PHE A 534 -13.18 21.40 9.21
C PHE A 534 -12.25 21.96 10.29
N ALA A 535 -11.26 21.19 10.75
CA ALA A 535 -10.21 21.69 11.63
C ALA A 535 -9.33 22.74 10.93
N ALA A 536 -8.96 22.52 9.66
CA ALA A 536 -8.23 23.50 8.87
C ALA A 536 -9.05 24.78 8.63
N GLU A 537 -10.34 24.65 8.30
CA GLU A 537 -11.22 25.82 8.16
C GLU A 537 -11.38 26.61 9.46
N TYR A 538 -11.55 25.91 10.59
CA TYR A 538 -11.61 26.55 11.91
C TYR A 538 -10.35 27.38 12.17
N LEU A 539 -9.16 26.79 11.97
CA LEU A 539 -7.90 27.47 12.22
C LEU A 539 -7.75 28.75 11.39
N VAL A 540 -8.08 28.69 10.09
CA VAL A 540 -7.99 29.86 9.20
C VAL A 540 -9.01 30.93 9.58
N ARG A 541 -10.21 30.55 10.03
CA ARG A 541 -11.30 31.44 10.44
C ARG A 541 -10.99 32.19 11.73
N GLU A 542 -10.46 31.49 12.74
CA GLU A 542 -10.13 32.08 14.04
C GLU A 542 -8.85 32.93 14.01
N SER A 543 -7.98 32.69 13.03
CA SER A 543 -6.75 33.45 12.84
C SER A 543 -7.02 34.81 12.19
N ARG A 544 -6.36 35.88 12.64
CA ARG A 544 -6.52 37.22 12.05
C ARG A 544 -5.70 37.34 10.77
N ASP A 545 -4.47 36.85 10.82
CA ASP A 545 -3.53 36.87 9.70
C ASP A 545 -2.78 35.53 9.52
N PRO A 546 -1.98 35.37 8.44
CA PRO A 546 -1.21 34.13 8.21
C PRO A 546 -0.15 33.81 9.28
N ALA A 547 0.30 34.78 10.08
CA ALA A 547 1.26 34.53 11.15
C ALA A 547 0.63 33.77 12.31
N ASP A 548 -0.62 34.10 12.68
CA ASP A 548 -1.38 33.34 13.67
C ASP A 548 -1.54 31.87 13.24
N VAL A 549 -1.85 31.66 11.96
CA VAL A 549 -1.97 30.31 11.37
C VAL A 549 -0.64 29.56 11.47
N TYR A 550 0.46 30.19 11.04
CA TYR A 550 1.77 29.57 11.08
C TYR A 550 2.19 29.19 12.51
N GLN A 551 1.99 30.09 13.48
CA GLN A 551 2.31 29.83 14.89
C GLN A 551 1.56 28.61 15.44
N ALA A 552 0.33 28.37 14.98
CA ALA A 552 -0.44 27.20 15.38
C ALA A 552 0.08 25.89 14.76
N ILE A 553 0.55 25.90 13.51
CA ILE A 553 1.00 24.69 12.81
C ILE A 553 2.50 24.40 12.96
N GLU A 554 3.33 25.40 13.27
CA GLU A 554 4.79 25.30 13.37
C GLU A 554 5.25 24.14 14.29
N PRO A 555 4.69 23.93 15.49
CA PRO A 555 5.08 22.83 16.37
C PRO A 555 4.75 21.44 15.80
N HIS A 556 3.89 21.38 14.78
CA HIS A 556 3.30 20.16 14.25
C HIS A 556 3.74 19.85 12.80
N LEU A 557 4.68 20.61 12.22
CA LEU A 557 5.11 20.41 10.82
C LEU A 557 5.77 19.04 10.57
N GLY A 558 6.35 18.44 11.62
CA GLY A 558 6.93 17.10 11.59
C GLY A 558 5.97 15.97 12.03
N ASP A 559 4.73 16.28 12.41
CA ASP A 559 3.76 15.30 12.87
C ASP A 559 2.90 14.78 11.70
N ALA A 560 3.02 13.49 11.39
CA ALA A 560 2.26 12.84 10.33
C ALA A 560 0.73 12.96 10.50
N ARG A 561 0.22 13.10 11.75
CA ARG A 561 -1.20 13.34 12.01
C ARG A 561 -1.66 14.70 11.49
N TRP A 562 -0.77 15.69 11.48
CA TRP A 562 -1.06 17.06 11.07
C TRP A 562 -0.82 17.33 9.60
N GLN A 563 -0.19 16.40 8.87
CA GLN A 563 0.16 16.61 7.47
C GLN A 563 -1.03 17.08 6.61
N ALA A 564 -2.15 16.34 6.66
CA ALA A 564 -3.35 16.69 5.90
C ALA A 564 -3.93 18.04 6.33
N VAL A 565 -3.98 18.33 7.64
CA VAL A 565 -4.46 19.62 8.16
C VAL A 565 -3.55 20.77 7.71
N ASN A 566 -2.23 20.59 7.72
CA ASN A 566 -1.26 21.61 7.31
C ASN A 566 -1.40 21.95 5.82
N GLU A 567 -1.60 20.95 4.96
CA GLU A 567 -1.83 21.12 3.52
C GLU A 567 -3.20 21.72 3.21
N LEU A 568 -4.26 21.28 3.91
CA LEU A 568 -5.61 21.85 3.76
C LEU A 568 -5.65 23.29 4.28
N THR A 569 -4.96 23.60 5.38
CA THR A 569 -4.85 24.95 5.93
C THR A 569 -4.23 25.91 4.92
N ALA A 570 -3.15 25.49 4.24
CA ALA A 570 -2.53 26.27 3.17
C ALA A 570 -3.49 26.54 1.99
N GLN A 571 -4.28 25.54 1.58
CA GLN A 571 -5.28 25.70 0.52
C GLN A 571 -6.44 26.61 0.94
N VAL A 572 -6.94 26.45 2.17
CA VAL A 572 -8.05 27.26 2.70
C VAL A 572 -7.62 28.71 2.89
N ILE A 573 -6.43 28.97 3.44
CA ILE A 573 -5.96 30.35 3.62
C ILE A 573 -5.70 31.06 2.30
N ASP A 574 -5.23 30.33 1.28
CA ASP A 574 -5.00 30.89 -0.05
C ASP A 574 -6.31 31.26 -0.76
N ARG A 575 -7.36 30.47 -0.55
CA ARG A 575 -8.72 30.80 -1.00
C ARG A 575 -9.29 32.02 -0.27
N SER A 576 -9.05 32.12 1.04
CA SER A 576 -9.66 33.15 1.89
C SER A 576 -8.91 34.48 1.89
N ARG A 577 -7.64 34.51 1.51
CA ARG A 577 -6.78 35.70 1.57
C ARG A 577 -5.88 35.78 0.33
N VAL A 578 -5.73 36.99 -0.22
CA VAL A 578 -4.81 37.24 -1.34
C VAL A 578 -3.38 36.83 -0.97
N SER A 579 -2.83 35.88 -1.75
CA SER A 579 -1.50 35.30 -1.57
C SER A 579 -1.30 34.70 -0.17
N GLY A 580 -2.35 34.06 0.36
CA GLY A 580 -2.34 33.47 1.69
C GLY A 580 -1.26 32.41 1.85
N ALA A 581 -1.14 31.51 0.87
CA ALA A 581 -0.12 30.45 0.89
C ALA A 581 1.30 31.02 0.75
N ASP A 582 1.54 31.98 -0.15
CA ASP A 582 2.84 32.67 -0.28
C ASP A 582 3.27 33.30 1.05
N LYS A 583 2.36 33.97 1.76
CA LYS A 583 2.65 34.58 3.08
C LYS A 583 3.00 33.51 4.12
N LEU A 584 2.27 32.39 4.15
CA LEU A 584 2.52 31.29 5.06
C LEU A 584 3.89 30.64 4.81
N VAL A 585 4.24 30.41 3.55
CA VAL A 585 5.57 29.92 3.16
C VAL A 585 6.67 30.93 3.51
N ASN A 586 6.45 32.23 3.26
CA ASN A 586 7.44 33.25 3.61
C ASN A 586 7.74 33.29 5.11
N LEU A 587 6.74 33.04 5.96
CA LEU A 587 6.92 32.91 7.40
C LEU A 587 7.70 31.63 7.76
N ALA A 588 7.34 30.50 7.16
CA ALA A 588 8.03 29.22 7.37
C ALA A 588 9.50 29.23 6.91
N MET A 589 9.78 30.03 5.89
CA MET A 589 11.11 30.18 5.28
C MET A 589 11.88 31.38 5.83
N ALA A 590 11.39 32.04 6.89
CA ALA A 590 12.06 33.18 7.51
C ALA A 590 13.32 32.73 8.27
N GLY A 591 14.41 33.49 8.13
CA GLY A 591 15.67 33.16 8.79
C GLY A 591 16.32 31.89 8.21
N LYS A 592 16.66 30.93 9.08
CA LYS A 592 17.19 29.62 8.67
C LYS A 592 16.11 28.56 8.93
N PRO A 593 15.40 28.08 7.89
CA PRO A 593 14.30 27.15 8.07
C PRO A 593 14.78 25.81 8.63
N THR A 594 13.93 25.16 9.42
CA THR A 594 14.14 23.78 9.88
C THR A 594 13.86 22.79 8.75
N VAL A 595 14.33 21.55 8.90
CA VAL A 595 14.06 20.48 7.91
C VAL A 595 12.56 20.25 7.76
N GLU A 596 11.82 20.31 8.86
CA GLU A 596 10.36 20.17 8.90
C GLU A 596 9.65 21.31 8.18
N ALA A 597 10.11 22.55 8.37
CA ALA A 597 9.56 23.71 7.67
C ALA A 597 9.83 23.65 6.17
N THR A 598 11.05 23.30 5.76
CA THR A 598 11.39 23.15 4.34
C THR A 598 10.62 22.00 3.71
N ALA A 599 10.49 20.85 4.38
CA ALA A 599 9.70 19.72 3.90
C ALA A 599 8.21 20.09 3.75
N TYR A 600 7.66 20.82 4.73
CA TYR A 600 6.30 21.36 4.63
C TYR A 600 6.13 22.24 3.38
N CYS A 601 7.00 23.22 3.17
CA CYS A 601 6.93 24.10 2.00
C CYS A 601 7.17 23.37 0.67
N ALA A 602 8.03 22.34 0.66
CA ALA A 602 8.24 21.49 -0.50
C ALA A 602 6.95 20.77 -0.93
N ARG A 603 6.23 20.14 0.02
CA ARG A 603 4.94 19.49 -0.25
C ARG A 603 3.88 20.49 -0.71
N LEU A 604 3.92 21.73 -0.21
CA LEU A 604 2.98 22.77 -0.64
C LEU A 604 3.04 23.08 -2.15
N LEU A 605 4.20 22.88 -2.81
CA LEU A 605 4.34 23.07 -4.26
C LEU A 605 3.42 22.17 -5.09
N GLY A 606 2.94 21.05 -4.51
CA GLY A 606 1.99 20.15 -5.13
C GLY A 606 0.52 20.48 -4.89
N VAL A 607 0.20 21.37 -3.95
CA VAL A 607 -1.20 21.64 -3.53
C VAL A 607 -1.63 23.09 -3.69
N VAL A 608 -0.71 24.05 -3.79
CA VAL A 608 -1.00 25.49 -3.96
C VAL A 608 -0.09 26.11 -5.02
N LEU A 609 -0.63 27.11 -5.74
CA LEU A 609 0.15 27.90 -6.70
C LEU A 609 0.89 29.01 -5.96
N LEU A 610 2.22 28.95 -5.96
CA LEU A 610 3.10 29.93 -5.30
C LEU A 610 3.79 30.82 -6.33
N SER A 611 4.17 32.03 -5.91
CA SER A 611 4.97 32.92 -6.76
C SER A 611 6.35 32.32 -7.08
N SER A 612 6.89 32.61 -8.27
CA SER A 612 8.18 32.06 -8.72
C SER A 612 9.35 32.39 -7.77
N GLY A 613 9.31 33.55 -7.11
CA GLY A 613 10.28 33.93 -6.10
C GLY A 613 10.21 33.07 -4.84
N THR A 614 8.99 32.71 -4.40
CA THR A 614 8.75 31.79 -3.28
C THR A 614 9.19 30.37 -3.65
N VAL A 615 8.83 29.88 -4.84
CA VAL A 615 9.27 28.56 -5.35
C VAL A 615 10.79 28.45 -5.36
N SER A 616 11.47 29.45 -5.89
CA SER A 616 12.94 29.47 -5.95
C SER A 616 13.57 29.37 -4.56
N ARG A 617 13.02 30.08 -3.57
CA ARG A 617 13.50 30.03 -2.18
C ARG A 617 13.30 28.67 -1.52
N ILE A 618 12.16 28.02 -1.77
CA ILE A 618 11.90 26.66 -1.28
C ILE A 618 12.94 25.71 -1.89
N VAL A 619 13.10 25.75 -3.22
CA VAL A 619 14.04 24.87 -3.93
C VAL A 619 15.48 25.09 -3.48
N ASP A 620 15.93 26.35 -3.35
CA ASP A 620 17.27 26.67 -2.84
C ASP A 620 17.49 26.05 -1.44
N SER A 621 16.50 26.17 -0.54
CA SER A 621 16.59 25.57 0.79
C SER A 621 16.59 24.04 0.76
N CYS A 622 15.81 23.41 -0.14
CA CYS A 622 15.83 21.96 -0.31
C CYS A 622 17.20 21.48 -0.80
N VAL A 623 17.78 22.18 -1.79
CA VAL A 623 19.13 21.90 -2.29
C VAL A 623 20.17 22.09 -1.19
N ASP A 624 20.09 23.18 -0.43
CA ASP A 624 21.04 23.47 0.65
C ASP A 624 20.97 22.43 1.78
N LEU A 625 19.78 21.97 2.17
CA LEU A 625 19.62 20.86 3.13
C LEU A 625 20.15 19.53 2.56
N ALA A 626 19.88 19.28 1.28
CA ALA A 626 20.41 18.15 0.53
C ALA A 626 21.91 18.31 0.17
N CYS A 627 22.60 19.33 0.66
CA CYS A 627 24.04 19.52 0.51
C CYS A 627 24.72 19.43 1.88
N LEU A 628 24.76 18.21 2.43
CA LEU A 628 25.66 17.85 3.54
C LEU A 628 27.11 17.70 3.04
N ASP A 629 28.09 17.79 3.95
CA ASP A 629 29.52 17.50 3.65
C ASP A 629 29.65 16.19 2.85
N LEU A 630 30.48 16.20 1.81
CA LEU A 630 30.71 15.07 0.89
C LEU A 630 31.04 13.77 1.65
N ASP A 631 31.85 13.92 2.72
CA ASP A 631 32.26 12.87 3.65
C ASP A 631 31.09 12.27 4.46
N ARG A 632 29.87 12.77 4.34
CA ARG A 632 28.69 12.20 5.02
C ARG A 632 27.70 11.57 4.06
N ARG A 633 27.91 11.68 2.75
CA ARG A 633 26.96 11.23 1.72
C ARG A 633 27.34 9.93 1.03
N GLN A 634 28.63 9.59 0.96
CA GLN A 634 29.09 8.33 0.35
C GLN A 634 29.13 7.19 1.36
N GLN A 635 28.40 6.11 1.08
CA GLN A 635 28.61 4.81 1.73
C GLN A 635 29.79 4.07 1.10
N PRO A 636 30.44 3.14 1.83
CA PRO A 636 31.50 2.30 1.28
C PRO A 636 31.07 1.43 0.08
N ASP A 637 29.76 1.21 -0.08
CA ASP A 637 29.16 0.47 -1.19
C ASP A 637 28.74 1.36 -2.37
N GLY A 638 29.03 2.66 -2.32
CA GLY A 638 28.70 3.64 -3.36
C GLY A 638 27.26 4.14 -3.36
N SER A 639 26.41 3.71 -2.41
CA SER A 639 25.06 4.23 -2.21
C SER A 639 25.07 5.62 -1.56
N VAL A 640 24.01 6.41 -1.81
CA VAL A 640 23.82 7.71 -1.12
C VAL A 640 23.15 7.43 0.21
N LEU A 641 23.70 7.98 1.29
CA LEU A 641 22.99 8.05 2.56
C LEU A 641 21.76 8.93 2.40
N SER A 642 20.57 8.31 2.33
CA SER A 642 19.31 9.04 2.52
C SER A 642 19.25 9.50 3.96
N SER A 643 19.33 10.82 4.16
CA SER A 643 19.21 11.47 5.44
C SER A 643 17.85 12.14 5.56
N ARG A 644 17.44 12.47 6.79
CA ARG A 644 16.26 13.31 7.04
C ARG A 644 16.30 14.63 6.26
N ASN A 645 17.50 15.14 5.94
CA ASN A 645 17.69 16.38 5.21
C ASN A 645 17.43 16.25 3.70
N ASP A 646 17.35 15.03 3.17
CA ASP A 646 17.03 14.78 1.76
C ASP A 646 15.51 14.73 1.51
N GLN A 647 14.70 14.55 2.56
CA GLN A 647 13.25 14.49 2.45
C GLN A 647 12.63 15.70 1.74
N PRO A 648 13.03 16.96 2.02
CA PRO A 648 12.48 18.10 1.29
C PRO A 648 12.78 18.07 -0.21
N LEU A 649 13.94 17.57 -0.62
CA LEU A 649 14.26 17.43 -2.05
C LEU A 649 13.42 16.33 -2.69
N ALA A 650 13.28 15.18 -2.02
CA ALA A 650 12.41 14.10 -2.47
C ALA A 650 10.95 14.57 -2.60
N ASP A 651 10.45 15.31 -1.60
CA ASP A 651 9.10 15.90 -1.61
C ASP A 651 8.89 16.78 -2.85
N ILE A 652 9.88 17.59 -3.27
CA ILE A 652 9.76 18.40 -4.50
C ILE A 652 9.68 17.53 -5.76
N LEU A 653 10.52 16.50 -5.85
CA LEU A 653 10.59 15.61 -7.02
C LEU A 653 9.31 14.78 -7.17
N THR A 654 8.65 14.43 -6.06
CA THR A 654 7.39 13.67 -6.07
C THR A 654 6.14 14.56 -6.09
N ALA A 655 6.14 15.71 -5.42
CA ALA A 655 4.94 16.54 -5.25
C ALA A 655 4.61 17.42 -6.46
N SER A 656 5.51 17.57 -7.42
CA SER A 656 5.30 18.45 -8.58
C SER A 656 4.24 17.89 -9.53
N ARG A 657 2.97 18.19 -9.26
CA ARG A 657 1.87 18.03 -10.23
C ARG A 657 2.21 18.78 -11.52
N LEU A 658 1.64 18.33 -12.65
CA LEU A 658 1.91 18.82 -14.02
C LEU A 658 1.92 20.36 -14.17
N ALA A 659 1.17 21.11 -13.36
CA ALA A 659 1.05 22.55 -13.48
C ALA A 659 2.24 23.35 -12.91
N THR A 660 2.85 22.93 -11.79
CA THR A 660 3.96 23.65 -11.14
C THR A 660 5.33 23.12 -11.53
N ALA A 661 5.39 21.89 -12.06
CA ALA A 661 6.63 21.21 -12.44
C ALA A 661 7.59 22.10 -13.28
N PRO A 662 7.16 22.82 -14.34
CA PRO A 662 8.10 23.62 -15.13
C PRO A 662 8.75 24.79 -14.37
N VAL A 663 8.10 25.33 -13.35
CA VAL A 663 8.66 26.41 -12.52
C VAL A 663 9.68 25.83 -11.53
N VAL A 664 9.35 24.69 -10.93
CA VAL A 664 10.21 23.98 -9.99
C VAL A 664 11.46 23.44 -10.70
N GLU A 665 11.31 22.84 -11.88
CA GLU A 665 12.42 22.38 -12.73
C GLU A 665 13.42 23.51 -13.01
N ARG A 666 12.93 24.69 -13.45
CA ARG A 666 13.79 25.85 -13.72
C ARG A 666 14.47 26.37 -12.46
N ALA A 667 13.76 26.37 -11.32
CA ALA A 667 14.34 26.79 -10.05
C ALA A 667 15.45 25.83 -9.59
N LEU A 668 15.24 24.51 -9.73
CA LEU A 668 16.21 23.48 -9.36
C LEU A 668 17.43 23.53 -10.28
N GLU A 669 17.21 23.64 -11.59
CA GLU A 669 18.28 23.83 -12.56
C GLU A 669 19.12 25.07 -12.23
N ALA A 670 18.49 26.20 -11.94
CA ALA A 670 19.20 27.41 -11.60
C ALA A 670 19.96 27.29 -10.26
N ALA A 671 19.40 26.61 -9.26
CA ALA A 671 20.05 26.37 -7.97
C ALA A 671 21.30 25.49 -8.10
N LEU A 672 21.21 24.42 -8.90
CA LEU A 672 22.34 23.53 -9.19
C LEU A 672 23.40 24.23 -10.05
N ALA A 673 22.99 24.94 -11.11
CA ALA A 673 23.91 25.66 -11.99
C ALA A 673 24.73 26.70 -11.23
N ARG A 674 24.09 27.55 -10.39
CA ARG A 674 24.78 28.49 -9.50
C ARG A 674 25.79 27.77 -8.61
N GLY A 675 25.39 26.66 -7.99
CA GLY A 675 26.28 25.87 -7.14
C GLY A 675 27.51 25.33 -7.86
N ILE A 676 27.35 24.87 -9.09
CA ILE A 676 28.44 24.35 -9.92
C ILE A 676 29.38 25.49 -10.34
N GLU A 677 28.83 26.62 -10.77
CA GLU A 677 29.61 27.82 -11.18
C GLU A 677 30.39 28.43 -10.00
N ASP A 678 29.80 28.43 -8.80
CA ASP A 678 30.44 28.89 -7.56
C ASP A 678 31.49 27.90 -7.01
N GLY A 679 31.64 26.72 -7.63
CA GLY A 679 32.58 25.68 -7.18
C GLY A 679 32.14 24.95 -5.90
N ASN A 680 30.84 24.92 -5.60
CA ASN A 680 30.30 24.19 -4.45
C ASN A 680 30.30 22.67 -4.73
N GLU A 681 31.22 21.97 -4.07
CA GLU A 681 31.41 20.53 -4.27
C GLU A 681 30.18 19.69 -3.92
N ALA A 682 29.44 20.05 -2.85
CA ALA A 682 28.25 19.32 -2.42
C ALA A 682 27.08 19.48 -3.42
N LYS A 683 26.87 20.69 -3.97
CA LYS A 683 25.86 20.92 -5.02
C LYS A 683 26.22 20.22 -6.33
N THR A 684 27.51 20.20 -6.67
CA THR A 684 28.00 19.49 -7.85
C THR A 684 27.81 17.98 -7.71
N TYR A 685 28.08 17.45 -6.52
CA TYR A 685 27.78 16.05 -6.19
C TYR A 685 26.30 15.72 -6.31
N LEU A 686 25.44 16.55 -5.72
CA LEU A 686 23.99 16.38 -5.78
C LEU A 686 23.47 16.36 -7.22
N ALA A 687 23.98 17.24 -8.09
CA ALA A 687 23.66 17.24 -9.52
C ALA A 687 24.00 15.89 -10.20
N CYS A 688 25.13 15.26 -9.85
CA CYS A 688 25.50 13.93 -10.36
C CYS A 688 24.59 12.81 -9.84
N THR A 689 24.08 12.92 -8.61
CA THR A 689 23.33 11.87 -7.92
C THR A 689 21.81 12.10 -7.91
N LEU A 690 21.29 13.14 -8.56
CA LEU A 690 19.85 13.47 -8.53
C LEU A 690 18.94 12.30 -8.96
N HIS A 691 19.31 11.55 -10.00
CA HIS A 691 18.64 10.32 -10.44
C HIS A 691 18.34 9.31 -9.32
N ARG A 692 19.14 9.30 -8.25
CA ARG A 692 18.94 8.35 -7.13
C ARG A 692 17.76 8.69 -6.24
N PHE A 693 17.21 9.90 -6.36
CA PHE A 693 16.00 10.35 -5.67
C PHE A 693 14.73 10.17 -6.51
N LEU A 694 14.86 9.77 -7.78
CA LEU A 694 13.73 9.58 -8.69
C LEU A 694 13.23 8.14 -8.57
N VAL A 695 11.93 7.98 -8.29
CA VAL A 695 11.27 6.67 -8.16
C VAL A 695 10.99 6.04 -9.54
N GLU A 696 10.84 6.88 -10.57
CA GLU A 696 10.63 6.49 -11.98
C GLU A 696 11.43 7.43 -12.91
N GLU A 697 11.69 7.01 -14.16
CA GLU A 697 12.34 7.83 -15.18
C GLU A 697 11.42 8.96 -15.67
N ASP A 698 11.18 9.96 -14.84
CA ASP A 698 10.50 11.19 -15.26
C ASP A 698 11.39 11.93 -16.28
N PRO A 699 10.91 12.18 -17.52
CA PRO A 699 11.70 12.84 -18.56
C PRO A 699 12.09 14.28 -18.20
N GLY A 700 11.25 15.01 -17.45
CA GLY A 700 11.49 16.38 -17.03
C GLY A 700 12.65 16.47 -16.04
N TRP A 701 12.60 15.68 -14.96
CA TRP A 701 13.68 15.63 -13.98
C TRP A 701 15.00 15.11 -14.55
N SER A 702 14.92 14.12 -15.44
CA SER A 702 16.08 13.60 -16.17
C SER A 702 16.73 14.68 -17.04
N ALA A 703 15.93 15.53 -17.69
CA ALA A 703 16.42 16.65 -18.49
C ALA A 703 17.06 17.76 -17.64
N VAL A 704 16.47 18.10 -16.48
CA VAL A 704 17.10 19.02 -15.50
C VAL A 704 18.47 18.51 -15.07
N GLN A 705 18.55 17.23 -14.73
CA GLN A 705 19.82 16.63 -14.34
C GLN A 705 20.84 16.66 -15.48
N ALA A 706 20.45 16.30 -16.70
CA ALA A 706 21.34 16.29 -17.85
C ALA A 706 21.95 17.68 -18.11
N ARG A 707 21.13 18.75 -18.01
CA ARG A 707 21.60 20.13 -18.16
C ARG A 707 22.57 20.54 -17.05
N ALA A 708 22.28 20.20 -15.80
CA ALA A 708 23.21 20.46 -14.68
C ALA A 708 24.54 19.71 -14.87
N VAL A 709 24.50 18.42 -15.26
CA VAL A 709 25.69 17.59 -15.49
C VAL A 709 26.57 18.14 -16.63
N ALA A 710 25.97 18.78 -17.64
CA ALA A 710 26.72 19.37 -18.74
C ALA A 710 27.66 20.52 -18.31
N LEU A 711 27.41 21.16 -17.16
CA LEU A 711 28.26 22.22 -16.60
C LEU A 711 29.48 21.69 -15.82
N ILE A 712 29.44 20.41 -15.42
CA ILE A 712 30.41 19.81 -14.50
C ILE A 712 31.84 19.68 -15.05
N PRO A 713 32.08 19.39 -16.35
CA PRO A 713 33.46 19.24 -16.87
C PRO A 713 34.36 20.45 -16.56
N ASP A 714 33.83 21.67 -16.61
CA ASP A 714 34.59 22.87 -16.28
C ASP A 714 34.82 23.02 -14.77
N ALA A 715 33.84 22.65 -13.94
CA ALA A 715 33.97 22.65 -12.48
C ALA A 715 35.00 21.61 -11.97
N VAL A 716 35.08 20.45 -12.61
CA VAL A 716 36.07 19.39 -12.28
C VAL A 716 37.50 19.91 -12.37
N ARG A 717 37.78 20.90 -13.23
CA ARG A 717 39.11 21.51 -13.33
C ARG A 717 39.59 22.12 -12.00
N ALA A 718 38.67 22.62 -11.18
CA ALA A 718 39.01 23.35 -9.96
C ALA A 718 39.33 22.44 -8.76
N SER A 719 38.79 21.21 -8.71
CA SER A 719 38.98 20.30 -7.57
C SER A 719 39.25 18.86 -7.99
N ARG A 720 40.38 18.33 -7.51
CA ARG A 720 40.81 16.94 -7.71
C ARG A 720 39.87 15.94 -7.03
N VAL A 721 39.44 16.24 -5.81
CA VAL A 721 38.55 15.39 -5.00
C VAL A 721 37.17 15.33 -5.65
N LEU A 722 36.64 16.47 -6.09
CA LEU A 722 35.38 16.52 -6.82
C LEU A 722 35.43 15.68 -8.10
N GLY A 723 36.51 15.77 -8.87
CA GLY A 723 36.73 14.98 -10.08
C GLY A 723 36.62 13.47 -9.84
N ALA A 724 37.27 12.97 -8.80
CA ALA A 724 37.21 11.56 -8.39
C ALA A 724 35.77 11.11 -8.10
N VAL A 725 35.04 11.91 -7.33
CA VAL A 725 33.68 11.58 -6.85
C VAL A 725 32.64 11.66 -7.97
N VAL A 726 32.70 12.65 -8.86
CA VAL A 726 31.73 12.74 -9.97
C VAL A 726 31.95 11.65 -11.01
N ALA A 727 33.20 11.24 -11.25
CA ALA A 727 33.53 10.17 -12.19
C ALA A 727 32.96 8.81 -11.75
N GLN A 728 32.88 8.55 -10.44
CA GLN A 728 32.27 7.36 -9.87
C GLN A 728 30.78 7.22 -10.24
N HIS A 729 30.05 8.33 -10.27
CA HIS A 729 28.61 8.33 -10.56
C HIS A 729 28.29 8.57 -12.04
N ARG A 730 29.24 9.12 -12.80
CA ARG A 730 29.09 9.45 -14.23
C ARG A 730 30.39 9.09 -14.98
N PRO A 731 30.53 7.85 -15.49
CA PRO A 731 31.73 7.40 -16.20
C PRO A 731 32.12 8.29 -17.38
N ALA A 732 31.16 8.96 -18.02
CA ALA A 732 31.41 9.93 -19.10
C ALA A 732 32.42 11.04 -18.73
N LEU A 733 32.54 11.38 -17.45
CA LEU A 733 33.44 12.42 -16.94
C LEU A 733 34.88 11.95 -16.70
N VAL A 734 35.16 10.64 -16.78
CA VAL A 734 36.51 10.08 -16.54
C VAL A 734 37.56 10.75 -17.43
N GLY A 735 37.25 10.99 -18.71
CA GLY A 735 38.18 11.66 -19.62
C GLY A 735 38.55 13.08 -19.18
N ALA A 736 37.58 13.84 -18.66
CA ALA A 736 37.84 15.19 -18.15
C ALA A 736 38.73 15.16 -16.90
N VAL A 737 38.50 14.21 -15.99
CA VAL A 737 39.35 14.01 -14.80
C VAL A 737 40.78 13.68 -15.20
N VAL A 738 40.96 12.72 -16.12
CA VAL A 738 42.29 12.31 -16.61
C VAL A 738 43.00 13.45 -17.31
N ALA A 739 42.28 14.26 -18.10
CA ALA A 739 42.85 15.40 -18.82
C ALA A 739 43.34 16.51 -17.87
N HIS A 740 42.63 16.77 -16.76
CA HIS A 740 42.95 17.86 -15.83
C HIS A 740 43.88 17.45 -14.69
N HIS A 741 43.68 16.27 -14.11
CA HIS A 741 44.34 15.84 -12.87
C HIS A 741 45.19 14.57 -13.03
N GLY A 742 45.23 13.98 -14.23
CA GLY A 742 45.87 12.68 -14.46
C GLY A 742 45.05 11.51 -13.91
N THR A 743 45.66 10.33 -13.84
CA THR A 743 44.96 9.08 -13.47
C THR A 743 44.90 8.84 -11.96
N ALA A 744 45.77 9.48 -11.17
CA ALA A 744 45.87 9.26 -9.73
C ALA A 744 44.56 9.42 -8.94
N PRO A 745 43.68 10.43 -9.18
CA PRO A 745 42.41 10.55 -8.46
C PRO A 745 41.48 9.34 -8.61
N LEU A 746 41.63 8.54 -9.67
CA LEU A 746 40.80 7.34 -9.90
C LEU A 746 41.22 6.15 -9.03
N PHE A 747 42.46 6.17 -8.49
CA PHE A 747 43.06 5.04 -7.78
C PHE A 747 43.43 5.36 -6.32
N GLU A 748 43.20 6.58 -5.84
CA GLU A 748 43.40 6.93 -4.44
C GLU A 748 42.23 6.42 -3.58
N THR A 749 42.55 5.78 -2.45
CA THR A 749 41.57 5.42 -1.44
C THR A 749 41.37 6.56 -0.46
N THR A 750 40.12 6.88 -0.14
CA THR A 750 39.77 7.91 0.84
C THR A 750 39.21 7.28 2.11
N TYR A 751 39.46 7.90 3.26
CA TYR A 751 38.85 7.49 4.52
C TYR A 751 37.75 8.47 4.91
N VAL A 752 36.55 7.95 5.12
CA VAL A 752 35.38 8.73 5.51
C VAL A 752 34.80 8.14 6.78
N SER A 753 34.70 8.95 7.85
CA SER A 753 34.23 8.51 9.17
C SER A 753 34.95 7.25 9.70
N GLY A 754 36.24 7.08 9.38
CA GLY A 754 37.04 5.92 9.76
C GLY A 754 36.83 4.67 8.89
N GLN A 755 36.00 4.75 7.84
CA GLN A 755 35.80 3.68 6.87
C GLN A 755 36.59 3.95 5.58
N LEU A 756 37.26 2.91 5.07
CA LEU A 756 37.95 2.94 3.79
C LEU A 756 36.94 2.89 2.63
N ILE A 757 36.92 3.91 1.78
CA ILE A 757 36.13 3.98 0.55
C ILE A 757 36.93 3.36 -0.60
N PRO A 758 36.31 2.52 -1.47
CA PRO A 758 36.97 2.00 -2.66
C PRO A 758 37.47 3.11 -3.59
N PRO A 759 38.58 2.91 -4.32
CA PRO A 759 39.01 3.87 -5.34
C PRO A 759 37.91 4.06 -6.39
N PRO A 760 37.69 5.27 -6.95
CA PRO A 760 36.66 5.51 -7.96
C PRO A 760 36.71 4.53 -9.14
N ALA A 761 37.91 4.11 -9.56
CA ALA A 761 38.10 3.13 -10.63
C ALA A 761 37.40 1.79 -10.34
N HIS A 762 37.35 1.36 -9.06
CA HIS A 762 36.70 0.11 -8.65
C HIS A 762 35.19 0.11 -8.94
N GLU A 763 34.53 1.25 -8.73
CA GLU A 763 33.10 1.42 -9.01
C GLU A 763 32.83 1.72 -10.48
N ILE A 764 33.68 2.53 -11.13
CA ILE A 764 33.58 2.85 -12.57
C ILE A 764 33.62 1.57 -13.43
N LEU A 765 34.41 0.56 -13.04
CA LEU A 765 34.50 -0.72 -13.73
C LEU A 765 33.18 -1.50 -13.76
N ARG A 766 32.23 -1.21 -12.86
CA ARG A 766 30.92 -1.86 -12.74
C ARG A 766 29.77 -1.00 -13.27
N ALA A 767 30.00 0.29 -13.48
CA ALA A 767 28.98 1.20 -13.94
C ALA A 767 28.57 0.93 -15.40
N GLU A 768 27.38 1.40 -15.76
CA GLU A 768 26.93 1.53 -17.14
C GLU A 768 27.72 2.64 -17.84
N TRP A 769 28.20 2.35 -19.05
CA TRP A 769 29.03 3.27 -19.81
C TRP A 769 28.25 3.87 -20.99
N PRO A 770 28.60 5.09 -21.43
CA PRO A 770 27.99 5.68 -22.62
C PRO A 770 28.24 4.80 -23.85
N VAL A 771 27.21 4.57 -24.66
CA VAL A 771 27.31 3.82 -25.93
C VAL A 771 27.79 4.74 -27.06
N ASP A 772 29.00 5.30 -26.91
CA ASP A 772 29.65 6.14 -27.92
C ASP A 772 31.08 5.66 -28.18
N ASP A 773 31.30 5.04 -29.34
CA ASP A 773 32.61 4.55 -29.78
C ASP A 773 33.66 5.68 -29.84
N GLY A 774 33.24 6.91 -30.18
CA GLY A 774 34.15 8.06 -30.27
C GLY A 774 34.68 8.48 -28.89
N TRP A 775 33.81 8.46 -27.88
CA TRP A 775 34.21 8.70 -26.50
C TRP A 775 35.11 7.59 -25.96
N LEU A 776 34.81 6.32 -26.24
CA LEU A 776 35.62 5.15 -25.82
C LEU A 776 37.04 5.19 -26.40
N ASP A 777 37.17 5.51 -27.68
CA ASP A 777 38.46 5.66 -28.36
C ASP A 777 39.27 6.82 -27.78
N SER A 778 38.60 7.95 -27.51
CA SER A 778 39.20 9.12 -26.87
C SER A 778 39.73 8.78 -25.48
N LEU A 779 38.92 8.14 -24.63
CA LEU A 779 39.32 7.73 -23.28
C LEU A 779 40.49 6.74 -23.33
N THR A 780 40.43 5.74 -24.20
CA THR A 780 41.51 4.76 -24.39
C THR A 780 42.81 5.47 -24.79
N SER A 781 42.75 6.45 -25.69
CA SER A 781 43.91 7.25 -26.10
C SER A 781 44.46 8.10 -24.95
N GLN A 782 43.58 8.75 -24.18
CA GLN A 782 43.97 9.57 -23.02
C GLN A 782 44.66 8.75 -21.94
N LEU A 783 44.07 7.61 -21.54
CA LEU A 783 44.66 6.68 -20.59
C LEU A 783 46.03 6.19 -21.09
N SER A 784 46.12 5.74 -22.34
CA SER A 784 47.37 5.20 -22.90
C SER A 784 48.53 6.21 -22.94
N ARG A 785 48.22 7.52 -22.92
CA ARG A 785 49.20 8.62 -22.94
C ARG A 785 49.41 9.26 -21.57
N ALA A 786 48.65 8.85 -20.56
CA ALA A 786 48.74 9.41 -19.21
C ALA A 786 50.12 9.15 -18.60
N LYS A 787 50.63 10.13 -17.83
CA LYS A 787 51.90 10.00 -17.12
C LYS A 787 51.79 8.90 -16.06
N THR A 788 52.79 8.02 -15.97
CA THR A 788 52.90 6.99 -14.93
C THR A 788 53.83 7.45 -13.80
N PRO A 789 53.68 6.95 -12.56
CA PRO A 789 52.73 5.91 -12.10
C PRO A 789 51.29 6.41 -12.02
N TRP A 790 50.32 5.50 -12.14
CA TRP A 790 48.89 5.79 -12.03
C TRP A 790 48.36 5.69 -10.58
N ALA A 791 49.01 4.91 -9.73
CA ALA A 791 48.70 4.82 -8.31
C ALA A 791 49.97 4.95 -7.45
N THR A 792 49.84 5.56 -6.27
CA THR A 792 50.94 5.85 -5.33
C THR A 792 50.82 5.13 -3.99
N GLU A 793 49.77 4.32 -3.82
CA GLU A 793 49.45 3.56 -2.61
C GLU A 793 49.16 2.09 -2.94
N ASP A 794 49.04 1.28 -1.90
CA ASP A 794 48.74 -0.15 -2.01
C ASP A 794 47.22 -0.35 -2.26
N LEU A 795 46.86 -1.04 -3.36
CA LEU A 795 45.48 -1.32 -3.76
C LEU A 795 44.93 -2.64 -3.15
N THR A 796 45.68 -3.29 -2.25
CA THR A 796 45.44 -4.63 -1.67
C THR A 796 43.96 -4.92 -1.47
N THR A 797 43.28 -4.03 -0.74
CA THR A 797 41.97 -4.27 -0.16
C THR A 797 40.86 -4.41 -1.19
N PHE A 798 41.08 -3.93 -2.42
CA PHE A 798 40.03 -3.90 -3.45
C PHE A 798 40.46 -4.53 -4.78
N ALA A 799 41.75 -4.85 -4.95
CA ALA A 799 42.31 -5.26 -6.23
C ALA A 799 41.68 -6.55 -6.79
N MET A 800 41.52 -7.58 -5.95
CA MET A 800 40.94 -8.84 -6.39
C MET A 800 39.44 -8.70 -6.66
N SER A 801 38.66 -8.02 -5.81
CA SER A 801 37.26 -7.68 -6.12
C SER A 801 37.13 -6.93 -7.46
N ALA A 802 37.93 -5.89 -7.73
CA ALA A 802 37.85 -5.13 -8.98
C ALA A 802 38.09 -6.01 -10.22
N VAL A 803 39.14 -6.84 -10.15
CA VAL A 803 39.51 -7.72 -11.26
C VAL A 803 38.45 -8.78 -11.50
N LEU A 804 37.93 -9.40 -10.45
CA LEU A 804 36.89 -10.44 -10.59
C LEU A 804 35.56 -9.88 -11.07
N ASP A 805 35.17 -8.70 -10.60
CA ASP A 805 33.97 -8.02 -11.10
C ASP A 805 34.08 -7.81 -12.62
N LEU A 806 35.25 -7.38 -13.10
CA LEU A 806 35.49 -7.25 -14.53
C LEU A 806 35.58 -8.60 -15.25
N VAL A 807 36.21 -9.63 -14.67
CA VAL A 807 36.25 -11.01 -15.24
C VAL A 807 34.85 -11.54 -15.46
N ASN A 808 33.94 -11.33 -14.50
CA ASN A 808 32.57 -11.79 -14.57
C ASN A 808 31.75 -11.04 -15.62
N LEU A 809 31.97 -9.73 -15.78
CA LEU A 809 31.32 -8.91 -16.82
C LEU A 809 31.93 -9.15 -18.22
N TRP A 810 33.18 -9.58 -18.30
CA TRP A 810 33.97 -9.68 -19.53
C TRP A 810 33.29 -10.41 -20.70
N PRO A 811 32.60 -11.56 -20.50
CA PRO A 811 31.95 -12.29 -21.58
C PRO A 811 30.86 -11.47 -22.28
N ASP A 812 30.09 -10.71 -21.49
CA ASP A 812 28.90 -9.97 -21.93
C ASP A 812 29.22 -8.52 -22.32
N LEU A 813 30.44 -8.04 -22.03
CA LEU A 813 30.85 -6.67 -22.36
C LEU A 813 30.98 -6.45 -23.88
N PRO A 814 30.41 -5.35 -24.42
CA PRO A 814 30.57 -4.94 -25.81
C PRO A 814 32.06 -4.83 -26.19
N SER A 815 32.41 -5.30 -27.39
CA SER A 815 33.82 -5.33 -27.84
C SER A 815 34.51 -3.96 -27.86
N ALA A 816 33.75 -2.87 -28.00
CA ALA A 816 34.23 -1.49 -27.99
C ALA A 816 34.63 -1.02 -26.58
N GLU A 817 34.00 -1.53 -25.51
CA GLU A 817 34.28 -1.11 -24.14
C GLU A 817 35.52 -1.80 -23.53
N ARG A 818 35.83 -3.00 -24.01
CA ARG A 818 36.88 -3.87 -23.44
C ARG A 818 38.25 -3.17 -23.34
N PRO A 819 38.74 -2.42 -24.35
CA PRO A 819 40.01 -1.70 -24.24
C PRO A 819 40.05 -0.69 -23.09
N ALA A 820 39.02 0.15 -22.95
CA ALA A 820 39.00 1.21 -21.95
C ALA A 820 38.88 0.64 -20.52
N ARG A 821 37.96 -0.33 -20.32
CA ARG A 821 37.79 -1.03 -19.03
C ARG A 821 39.04 -1.81 -18.64
N LEU A 822 39.71 -2.45 -19.60
CA LEU A 822 40.98 -3.12 -19.36
C LEU A 822 42.04 -2.16 -18.86
N LEU A 823 42.25 -1.04 -19.55
CA LEU A 823 43.27 -0.06 -19.16
C LEU A 823 43.04 0.42 -17.72
N LEU A 824 41.80 0.75 -17.34
CA LEU A 824 41.46 1.14 -15.97
C LEU A 824 41.68 0.01 -14.95
N CYS A 825 41.64 -1.26 -15.37
CA CYS A 825 41.86 -2.42 -14.50
C CYS A 825 43.35 -2.76 -14.29
N LEU A 826 44.26 -2.23 -15.12
CA LEU A 826 45.68 -2.61 -15.08
C LEU A 826 46.37 -2.39 -13.71
N PRO A 827 46.14 -1.29 -12.96
CA PRO A 827 46.74 -1.15 -11.65
C PRO A 827 46.32 -2.26 -10.68
N PHE A 828 45.05 -2.65 -10.66
CA PHE A 828 44.58 -3.77 -9.84
C PHE A 828 45.22 -5.10 -10.25
N LEU A 829 45.33 -5.37 -11.56
CA LEU A 829 46.03 -6.56 -12.07
C LEU A 829 47.53 -6.57 -11.73
N GLU A 830 48.19 -5.41 -11.77
CA GLU A 830 49.59 -5.29 -11.42
C GLU A 830 49.83 -5.60 -9.94
N ASP A 831 48.96 -5.10 -9.07
CA ASP A 831 49.00 -5.38 -7.63
C ASP A 831 48.87 -6.89 -7.35
N LEU A 832 47.86 -7.55 -7.93
CA LEU A 832 47.67 -9.00 -7.80
C LEU A 832 48.86 -9.79 -8.34
N THR A 833 49.42 -9.37 -9.48
CA THR A 833 50.56 -10.06 -10.09
C THR A 833 51.80 -9.95 -9.22
N ARG A 834 52.06 -8.80 -8.60
CA ARG A 834 53.18 -8.60 -7.66
C ARG A 834 53.06 -9.49 -6.42
N ARG A 835 51.84 -9.81 -5.97
CA ARG A 835 51.57 -10.72 -4.85
C ARG A 835 51.62 -12.21 -5.23
N GLY A 836 51.97 -12.54 -6.47
CA GLY A 836 51.93 -13.92 -6.96
C GLY A 836 50.51 -14.46 -7.14
N MET A 837 49.50 -13.60 -7.23
CA MET A 837 48.09 -14.02 -7.30
C MET A 837 47.60 -14.31 -8.74
N ALA A 838 48.43 -14.07 -9.75
CA ALA A 838 48.09 -14.28 -11.16
C ALA A 838 47.56 -15.70 -11.49
N PRO A 839 48.11 -16.80 -10.94
CA PRO A 839 47.60 -18.15 -11.20
C PRO A 839 46.16 -18.38 -10.71
N TYR A 840 45.68 -17.60 -9.74
CA TYR A 840 44.35 -17.77 -9.13
C TYR A 840 43.23 -17.08 -9.92
N LEU A 841 43.56 -16.26 -10.92
CA LEU A 841 42.58 -15.59 -11.80
C LEU A 841 42.06 -16.50 -12.93
N GLY A 842 42.57 -17.73 -13.02
CA GLY A 842 42.20 -18.72 -14.03
C GLY A 842 42.80 -18.44 -15.41
N GLU A 843 43.66 -19.34 -15.90
CA GLU A 843 44.34 -19.21 -17.20
C GLU A 843 43.38 -19.20 -18.41
N HIS A 844 42.12 -19.57 -18.21
CA HIS A 844 41.10 -19.59 -19.24
C HIS A 844 40.48 -18.20 -19.52
N THR A 845 40.64 -17.23 -18.61
CA THR A 845 40.11 -15.88 -18.78
C THR A 845 41.12 -14.97 -19.51
N ASP A 846 40.65 -13.97 -20.26
CA ASP A 846 41.54 -13.01 -20.95
C ASP A 846 42.36 -12.18 -19.94
N LEU A 847 41.74 -11.78 -18.82
CA LEU A 847 42.41 -11.04 -17.75
C LEU A 847 43.41 -11.92 -16.99
N GLY A 848 43.09 -13.19 -16.75
CA GLY A 848 44.02 -14.17 -16.16
C GLY A 848 45.22 -14.46 -17.06
N ARG A 849 45.01 -14.56 -18.38
CA ARG A 849 46.10 -14.63 -19.37
C ARG A 849 47.00 -13.39 -19.32
N MET A 850 46.44 -12.20 -19.17
CA MET A 850 47.25 -10.98 -19.03
C MET A 850 48.02 -10.90 -17.71
N ALA A 851 47.42 -11.33 -16.60
CA ALA A 851 48.13 -11.43 -15.32
C ALA A 851 49.29 -12.43 -15.42
N PHE A 852 49.08 -13.58 -16.09
CA PHE A 852 50.12 -14.56 -16.34
C PHE A 852 51.24 -14.01 -17.24
N MET A 853 50.89 -13.34 -18.34
CA MET A 853 51.83 -12.66 -19.24
C MET A 853 52.69 -11.63 -18.48
N ARG A 854 52.06 -10.79 -17.64
CA ARG A 854 52.78 -9.84 -16.77
C ARG A 854 53.67 -10.55 -15.75
N SER A 855 53.23 -11.66 -15.15
CA SER A 855 54.00 -12.42 -14.16
C SER A 855 55.25 -13.09 -14.76
N THR A 856 55.19 -13.39 -16.05
CA THR A 856 56.27 -14.03 -16.82
C THR A 856 57.08 -13.03 -17.64
N GLU A 857 56.81 -11.73 -17.48
CA GLU A 857 57.44 -10.63 -18.21
C GLU A 857 57.41 -10.84 -19.74
N SER A 858 56.29 -11.38 -20.26
CA SER A 858 56.13 -11.80 -21.66
C SER A 858 54.91 -11.13 -22.28
N ALA A 859 55.07 -10.59 -23.50
CA ALA A 859 53.96 -10.10 -24.32
C ALA A 859 53.46 -11.14 -25.35
N ALA A 860 53.99 -12.37 -25.31
CA ALA A 860 53.59 -13.44 -26.22
C ALA A 860 52.13 -13.85 -25.96
N GLY A 861 51.28 -13.77 -26.99
CA GLY A 861 49.85 -14.06 -26.90
C GLY A 861 48.94 -12.82 -26.76
N LEU A 862 49.48 -11.60 -26.66
CA LEU A 862 48.67 -10.36 -26.63
C LEU A 862 47.74 -10.22 -27.85
N GLY A 863 48.17 -10.70 -29.01
CA GLY A 863 47.37 -10.70 -30.25
C GLY A 863 46.21 -11.70 -30.26
N GLU A 864 46.25 -12.71 -29.38
CA GLU A 864 45.25 -13.78 -29.30
C GLU A 864 44.03 -13.38 -28.44
N LEU A 865 44.11 -12.25 -27.74
CA LEU A 865 43.04 -11.71 -26.89
C LEU A 865 41.94 -10.98 -27.69
N GLY A 866 42.09 -10.80 -29.01
CA GLY A 866 41.06 -10.22 -29.88
C GLY A 866 40.67 -8.76 -29.59
N LEU A 867 41.50 -8.02 -28.84
CA LEU A 867 41.22 -6.63 -28.44
C LEU A 867 41.49 -5.63 -29.57
N ARG A 868 40.53 -4.72 -29.81
CA ARG A 868 40.69 -3.58 -30.72
C ARG A 868 41.47 -2.46 -30.03
N LEU A 869 42.80 -2.59 -30.00
CA LEU A 869 43.70 -1.64 -29.34
C LEU A 869 44.23 -0.58 -30.32
N THR A 870 44.26 0.68 -29.87
CA THR A 870 45.01 1.75 -30.55
C THR A 870 46.52 1.48 -30.52
N VAL A 871 47.29 2.15 -31.39
CA VAL A 871 48.76 2.00 -31.44
C VAL A 871 49.40 2.34 -30.09
N ASP A 872 48.93 3.41 -29.45
CA ASP A 872 49.44 3.85 -28.15
C ASP A 872 49.06 2.87 -27.03
N ALA A 873 47.81 2.37 -27.01
CA ALA A 873 47.37 1.37 -26.03
C ALA A 873 48.17 0.06 -26.16
N ARG A 874 48.40 -0.41 -27.39
CA ARG A 874 49.21 -1.60 -27.65
C ARG A 874 50.66 -1.41 -27.18
N ARG A 875 51.25 -0.24 -27.42
CA ARG A 875 52.61 0.08 -26.96
C ARG A 875 52.68 0.12 -25.44
N MET A 876 51.71 0.74 -24.78
CA MET A 876 51.64 0.80 -23.33
C MET A 876 51.51 -0.60 -22.73
N LEU A 877 50.55 -1.42 -23.22
CA LEU A 877 50.35 -2.79 -22.76
C LEU A 877 51.58 -3.65 -22.98
N HIS A 878 52.28 -3.54 -24.11
CA HIS A 878 53.52 -4.26 -24.34
C HIS A 878 54.58 -3.91 -23.28
N ARG A 879 54.83 -2.62 -23.06
CA ARG A 879 55.80 -2.15 -22.05
C ARG A 879 55.42 -2.56 -20.63
N TRP A 880 54.12 -2.57 -20.34
CA TRP A 880 53.63 -3.08 -19.07
C TRP A 880 53.82 -4.60 -18.98
N LEU A 881 53.45 -5.39 -19.97
CA LEU A 881 53.65 -6.85 -19.93
C LEU A 881 55.13 -7.26 -19.83
N THR A 882 56.05 -6.51 -20.44
CA THR A 882 57.50 -6.81 -20.40
C THR A 882 58.24 -6.25 -19.18
N GLY A 883 57.55 -5.63 -18.22
CA GLY A 883 58.21 -5.07 -17.03
C GLY A 883 58.86 -3.70 -17.23
N GLU A 884 58.81 -3.11 -18.42
CA GLU A 884 59.39 -1.79 -18.73
C GLU A 884 58.57 -0.61 -18.18
N LEU A 885 57.33 -0.87 -17.75
CA LEU A 885 56.41 0.10 -17.20
C LEU A 885 55.77 -0.44 -15.92
N ASP A 886 55.83 0.36 -14.86
CA ASP A 886 55.11 0.12 -13.61
C ASP A 886 54.02 1.18 -13.44
N LEU A 887 52.81 0.74 -13.12
CA LEU A 887 51.66 1.62 -12.88
C LEU A 887 51.49 1.95 -11.39
N ILE A 888 52.09 1.15 -10.49
CA ILE A 888 52.04 1.39 -9.04
C ILE A 888 53.44 1.72 -8.51
N LYS A 889 53.56 2.88 -7.86
CA LYS A 889 54.79 3.28 -7.16
C LYS A 889 54.65 3.02 -5.65
N LEU A 890 55.37 2.02 -5.15
CA LEU A 890 55.39 1.66 -3.73
C LEU A 890 56.41 2.51 -2.95
N SER A 891 56.03 3.01 -1.77
CA SER A 891 56.94 3.57 -0.78
C SER A 891 57.79 2.44 -0.17
N GLY A 892 59.11 2.62 -0.14
CA GLY A 892 60.06 1.52 0.02
C GLY A 892 59.97 0.74 1.33
N ILE A 893 59.52 -0.52 1.24
CA ILE A 893 59.96 -1.59 2.15
C ILE A 893 60.65 -2.64 1.27
N ARG A 894 61.97 -2.69 1.37
CA ARG A 894 62.79 -3.74 0.76
C ARG A 894 62.65 -5.02 1.58
N GLY A 895 62.40 -6.13 0.89
CA GLY A 895 63.15 -7.36 1.11
C GLY A 895 62.37 -8.55 1.67
N SER A 896 61.92 -9.42 0.79
CA SER A 896 62.13 -10.87 0.91
C SER A 896 62.09 -11.49 -0.48
N ALA A 897 62.85 -12.56 -0.65
CA ALA A 897 63.30 -13.13 -1.91
C ALA A 897 62.18 -13.68 -2.80
N ARG A 898 62.36 -13.62 -4.14
CA ARG A 898 61.64 -14.47 -5.10
C ARG A 898 61.78 -15.95 -4.64
N PRO A 899 60.69 -16.70 -4.42
CA PRO A 899 60.80 -18.08 -3.98
C PRO A 899 61.28 -18.96 -5.13
N THR A 900 62.27 -19.78 -4.83
CA THR A 900 62.81 -20.84 -5.68
C THR A 900 61.78 -21.95 -5.93
N ARG A 901 61.96 -22.63 -7.06
CA ARG A 901 61.06 -23.56 -7.78
C ARG A 901 60.54 -24.81 -7.04
N THR A 902 60.56 -24.87 -5.71
CA THR A 902 60.14 -26.02 -4.89
C THR A 902 58.95 -25.74 -3.96
N ASP A 903 58.39 -24.53 -3.94
CA ASP A 903 57.34 -24.10 -3.00
C ASP A 903 55.99 -23.80 -3.72
N ARG A 904 55.44 -24.81 -4.41
CA ARG A 904 54.27 -24.64 -5.32
C ARG A 904 52.91 -25.02 -4.71
N SER A 905 52.85 -25.44 -3.45
CA SER A 905 51.60 -25.92 -2.84
C SER A 905 50.95 -24.86 -1.95
N PRO A 906 49.65 -24.56 -2.12
CA PRO A 906 48.96 -23.58 -1.28
C PRO A 906 48.88 -24.09 0.17
N VAL A 907 49.08 -23.20 1.14
CA VAL A 907 48.97 -23.54 2.57
C VAL A 907 47.56 -24.07 2.90
N PHE A 908 46.51 -23.42 2.40
CA PHE A 908 45.13 -23.88 2.57
C PHE A 908 44.32 -23.91 1.27
N PHE A 909 43.31 -24.77 1.21
CA PHE A 909 42.29 -24.80 0.16
C PHE A 909 40.95 -24.34 0.74
N LEU A 910 40.32 -23.33 0.15
CA LEU A 910 39.02 -22.81 0.57
C LEU A 910 37.90 -23.39 -0.30
N SER A 911 37.15 -24.33 0.26
CA SER A 911 36.00 -24.97 -0.38
C SER A 911 34.70 -24.24 0.01
N TYR A 912 33.87 -23.89 -0.98
CA TYR A 912 32.64 -23.12 -0.78
C TYR A 912 31.56 -23.46 -1.82
N ALA A 913 30.32 -23.09 -1.52
CA ALA A 913 29.18 -23.31 -2.41
C ALA A 913 29.13 -22.24 -3.50
N ARG A 914 29.17 -22.65 -4.76
CA ARG A 914 29.06 -21.72 -5.89
C ARG A 914 27.60 -21.38 -6.14
N THR A 915 27.28 -20.09 -6.12
CA THR A 915 25.93 -19.56 -6.36
C THR A 915 25.91 -18.75 -7.65
N SER A 916 24.78 -18.71 -8.35
CA SER A 916 24.58 -17.81 -9.50
C SER A 916 24.39 -16.34 -9.11
N GLN A 917 24.19 -16.04 -7.82
CA GLN A 917 24.05 -14.68 -7.30
C GLN A 917 25.42 -14.00 -7.11
N GLN A 918 25.60 -12.84 -7.73
CA GLN A 918 26.86 -12.05 -7.72
C GLN A 918 27.30 -11.62 -6.30
N SER A 919 26.36 -11.30 -5.41
CA SER A 919 26.65 -10.83 -4.05
C SER A 919 27.30 -11.89 -3.15
N GLY A 920 26.90 -13.16 -3.28
CA GLY A 920 27.45 -14.27 -2.51
C GLY A 920 28.88 -14.64 -2.91
N ALA A 921 29.21 -14.55 -4.20
CA ALA A 921 30.56 -14.80 -4.70
C ALA A 921 31.56 -13.76 -4.19
N ARG A 922 31.18 -12.47 -4.19
CA ARG A 922 32.04 -11.34 -3.76
C ARG A 922 32.46 -11.43 -2.30
N ALA A 923 31.52 -11.81 -1.42
CA ALA A 923 31.79 -11.91 0.01
C ALA A 923 32.76 -13.06 0.36
N VAL A 924 32.68 -14.18 -0.37
CA VAL A 924 33.63 -15.29 -0.21
C VAL A 924 35.03 -14.90 -0.70
N THR A 925 35.13 -14.16 -1.81
CA THR A 925 36.42 -13.64 -2.29
C THR A 925 37.04 -12.67 -1.28
N THR A 926 36.25 -11.75 -0.73
CA THR A 926 36.73 -10.80 0.29
C THR A 926 37.29 -11.54 1.51
N LEU A 927 36.59 -12.60 1.97
CA LEU A 927 37.09 -13.46 3.03
C LEU A 927 38.41 -14.14 2.66
N PHE A 928 38.53 -14.64 1.43
CA PHE A 928 39.75 -15.28 0.97
C PHE A 928 40.94 -14.32 0.95
N GLU A 929 40.74 -13.06 0.53
CA GLU A 929 41.76 -12.00 0.55
C GLU A 929 42.21 -11.68 1.98
N ASP A 930 41.25 -11.40 2.87
CA ASP A 930 41.53 -11.09 4.26
C ASP A 930 42.28 -12.25 4.95
N LEU A 931 41.89 -13.50 4.64
CA LEU A 931 42.55 -14.69 5.17
C LEU A 931 43.95 -14.89 4.60
N CYS A 932 44.18 -14.63 3.32
CA CYS A 932 45.51 -14.66 2.72
C CYS A 932 46.43 -13.61 3.37
N ALA A 933 45.94 -12.37 3.54
CA ALA A 933 46.71 -11.32 4.20
C ALA A 933 47.13 -11.73 5.62
N ASP A 934 46.19 -12.20 6.43
CA ASP A 934 46.42 -12.58 7.83
C ASP A 934 47.32 -13.84 7.95
N VAL A 935 47.14 -14.85 7.09
CA VAL A 935 48.01 -16.05 7.08
C VAL A 935 49.41 -15.71 6.58
N GLY A 936 49.51 -14.81 5.59
CA GLY A 936 50.78 -14.33 5.04
C GLY A 936 51.66 -13.68 6.11
N GLU A 937 51.07 -12.84 6.96
CA GLU A 937 51.75 -12.21 8.10
C GLU A 937 52.35 -13.25 9.07
N LEU A 938 51.72 -14.42 9.19
CA LEU A 938 52.08 -15.45 10.18
C LEU A 938 53.06 -16.52 9.66
N VAL A 939 53.17 -16.72 8.33
CA VAL A 939 53.93 -17.82 7.72
C VAL A 939 55.10 -17.34 6.84
N GLY A 940 55.02 -16.14 6.25
CA GLY A 940 56.08 -15.57 5.42
C GLY A 940 56.36 -16.33 4.11
N THR A 941 55.36 -17.04 3.56
CA THR A 941 55.39 -17.67 2.23
C THR A 941 54.45 -16.94 1.27
N ASP A 942 54.70 -17.03 -0.03
CA ASP A 942 53.94 -16.33 -1.08
C ASP A 942 52.76 -17.16 -1.61
N ASN A 943 52.69 -18.47 -1.32
CA ASN A 943 51.65 -19.38 -1.81
C ASN A 943 50.70 -19.82 -0.69
N LEU A 944 49.77 -18.94 -0.34
CA LEU A 944 49.02 -19.00 0.92
C LEU A 944 47.70 -19.77 0.81
N GLY A 945 46.89 -19.49 -0.20
CA GLY A 945 45.55 -20.07 -0.30
C GLY A 945 45.19 -20.42 -1.73
N PHE A 946 44.27 -21.37 -1.91
CA PHE A 946 43.61 -21.62 -3.18
C PHE A 946 42.10 -21.58 -3.02
N ILE A 947 41.43 -20.89 -3.96
CA ILE A 947 39.98 -20.89 -4.14
C ILE A 947 39.68 -21.15 -5.62
N ASP A 948 38.70 -22.00 -5.90
CA ASP A 948 38.30 -22.31 -7.28
C ASP A 948 37.16 -21.39 -7.73
N LEU A 949 37.49 -20.46 -8.65
CA LEU A 949 36.58 -19.45 -9.18
C LEU A 949 35.90 -19.84 -10.50
N SER A 950 36.06 -21.10 -10.95
CA SER A 950 35.40 -21.60 -12.16
C SER A 950 33.87 -21.54 -12.08
N SER A 951 33.24 -21.22 -13.22
CA SER A 951 31.79 -21.11 -13.32
C SER A 951 31.12 -22.48 -13.07
N PRO A 952 29.94 -22.53 -12.44
CA PRO A 952 29.16 -23.78 -12.34
C PRO A 952 28.84 -24.42 -13.69
N THR A 953 28.89 -23.66 -14.79
CA THR A 953 28.59 -24.11 -16.15
C THR A 953 29.82 -24.57 -16.94
N ASP A 954 31.01 -24.54 -16.34
CA ASP A 954 32.24 -24.93 -17.04
C ASP A 954 32.22 -26.43 -17.38
N ARG A 955 32.64 -26.75 -18.61
CA ARG A 955 32.60 -28.13 -19.15
C ARG A 955 33.56 -29.09 -18.44
N GLU A 956 34.54 -28.57 -17.70
CA GLU A 956 35.56 -29.35 -17.01
C GLU A 956 35.71 -28.89 -15.54
N PRO A 957 34.88 -29.41 -14.62
CA PRO A 957 34.83 -28.96 -13.21
C PRO A 957 36.07 -29.33 -12.37
N TRP A 958 36.96 -30.15 -12.93
CA TRP A 958 38.21 -30.57 -12.33
C TRP A 958 39.39 -30.11 -13.19
N GLY A 959 39.65 -28.81 -13.21
CA GLY A 959 40.83 -28.25 -13.88
C GLY A 959 42.15 -28.70 -13.25
N ARG A 960 43.25 -28.62 -14.02
CA ARG A 960 44.60 -29.03 -13.56
C ARG A 960 45.02 -28.31 -12.28
N ALA A 961 44.86 -26.99 -12.22
CA ALA A 961 45.23 -26.17 -11.06
C ALA A 961 44.47 -26.60 -9.79
N LYS A 962 43.18 -26.92 -9.92
CA LYS A 962 42.35 -27.41 -8.83
C LYS A 962 42.81 -28.77 -8.31
N LYS A 963 43.12 -29.72 -9.20
CA LYS A 963 43.64 -31.05 -8.81
C LYS A 963 44.97 -30.93 -8.08
N GLU A 964 45.88 -30.12 -8.61
CA GLU A 964 47.20 -29.89 -8.02
C GLU A 964 47.09 -29.18 -6.65
N ALA A 965 46.25 -28.16 -6.54
CA ALA A 965 46.02 -27.43 -5.29
C ALA A 965 45.36 -28.31 -4.22
N LEU A 966 44.26 -29.00 -4.55
CA LEU A 966 43.55 -29.86 -3.61
C LEU A 966 44.37 -31.10 -3.21
N GLY A 967 45.16 -31.63 -4.15
CA GLY A 967 46.04 -32.77 -3.94
C GLY A 967 47.29 -32.45 -3.11
N SER A 968 47.68 -31.18 -2.99
CA SER A 968 48.93 -30.79 -2.33
C SER A 968 48.78 -29.83 -1.14
N CYS A 969 47.62 -29.17 -0.97
CA CYS A 969 47.36 -28.29 0.17
C CYS A 969 47.51 -29.00 1.53
N GLN A 970 47.87 -28.25 2.57
CA GLN A 970 48.05 -28.80 3.93
C GLN A 970 46.81 -28.65 4.81
N VAL A 971 45.98 -27.63 4.58
CA VAL A 971 44.77 -27.37 5.35
C VAL A 971 43.57 -27.23 4.42
N PHE A 972 42.43 -27.82 4.75
CA PHE A 972 41.19 -27.70 3.99
C PHE A 972 40.16 -26.91 4.80
N VAL A 973 39.76 -25.75 4.31
CA VAL A 973 38.79 -24.86 4.95
C VAL A 973 37.44 -24.99 4.24
N ALA A 974 36.41 -25.42 4.94
CA ALA A 974 35.08 -25.66 4.38
C ALA A 974 34.07 -24.62 4.84
N LEU A 975 33.59 -23.77 3.93
CA LEU A 975 32.60 -22.72 4.22
C LEU A 975 31.18 -23.27 4.20
N LEU A 976 30.68 -23.63 5.39
CA LEU A 976 29.38 -24.24 5.58
C LEU A 976 28.24 -23.23 5.34
N SER A 977 27.38 -23.56 4.39
CA SER A 977 26.11 -22.88 4.09
C SER A 977 25.08 -23.93 3.66
N PRO A 978 23.76 -23.60 3.60
CA PRO A 978 22.75 -24.53 3.09
C PRO A 978 23.08 -25.04 1.67
N GLY A 979 23.66 -24.18 0.82
CA GLY A 979 24.12 -24.58 -0.53
C GLY A 979 25.36 -25.47 -0.51
N TYR A 980 26.26 -25.29 0.46
CA TYR A 980 27.49 -26.10 0.57
C TYR A 980 27.17 -27.55 0.90
N VAL A 981 26.31 -27.75 1.90
CA VAL A 981 25.93 -29.08 2.36
C VAL A 981 25.03 -29.84 1.37
N ALA A 982 24.39 -29.13 0.46
CA ALA A 982 23.59 -29.70 -0.63
C ALA A 982 24.40 -29.92 -1.92
N SER A 983 25.66 -29.46 -1.98
CA SER A 983 26.47 -29.51 -3.19
C SER A 983 27.24 -30.82 -3.30
N LYS A 984 26.88 -31.63 -4.30
CA LYS A 984 27.63 -32.84 -4.68
C LYS A 984 29.11 -32.57 -4.88
N HIS A 985 29.42 -31.45 -5.51
CA HIS A 985 30.79 -31.07 -5.84
C HIS A 985 31.60 -30.70 -4.59
N CYS A 986 31.01 -29.97 -3.63
CA CYS A 986 31.65 -29.70 -2.33
C CYS A 986 31.85 -31.01 -1.55
N GLY A 987 30.89 -31.94 -1.64
CA GLY A 987 31.02 -33.28 -1.08
C GLY A 987 32.16 -34.10 -1.70
N GLN A 988 32.40 -33.95 -3.01
CA GLN A 988 33.53 -34.58 -3.71
C GLN A 988 34.88 -33.95 -3.36
N GLU A 989 34.95 -32.62 -3.19
CA GLU A 989 36.16 -31.95 -2.70
C GLU A 989 36.52 -32.38 -1.28
N TRP A 990 35.49 -32.48 -0.41
CA TRP A 990 35.65 -32.99 0.94
C TRP A 990 36.15 -34.44 0.96
N ASP A 991 35.56 -35.31 0.13
CA ASP A 991 35.99 -36.71 -0.02
C ASP A 991 37.44 -36.81 -0.54
N ALA A 992 37.79 -36.00 -1.54
CA ALA A 992 39.14 -35.95 -2.11
C ALA A 992 40.20 -35.60 -1.07
N PHE A 993 39.94 -34.58 -0.22
CA PHE A 993 40.88 -34.22 0.83
C PHE A 993 40.87 -35.24 1.98
N SER A 994 39.71 -35.75 2.38
CA SER A 994 39.57 -36.69 3.51
C SER A 994 40.26 -38.04 3.28
N ARG A 995 40.47 -38.45 2.03
CA ARG A 995 41.19 -39.68 1.67
C ARG A 995 42.71 -39.58 1.81
N ARG A 996 43.25 -38.38 2.05
CA ARG A 996 44.70 -38.15 2.17
C ARG A 996 45.21 -38.59 3.54
N GLU A 997 46.39 -39.22 3.56
CA GLU A 997 47.03 -39.64 4.81
C GLU A 997 47.48 -38.44 5.64
N THR A 998 47.02 -38.37 6.89
CA THR A 998 47.41 -37.35 7.88
C THR A 998 48.22 -37.99 9.00
N ALA A 999 49.33 -37.35 9.39
CA ALA A 999 50.25 -37.91 10.38
C ALA A 999 49.73 -37.85 11.83
N SER A 1000 48.85 -36.89 12.15
CA SER A 1000 48.34 -36.64 13.50
C SER A 1000 47.19 -35.62 13.45
N GLY A 1001 45.93 -36.05 13.56
CA GLY A 1001 44.76 -35.18 13.75
C GLY A 1001 44.10 -34.67 12.45
N PRO A 1002 42.91 -34.04 12.55
CA PRO A 1002 42.16 -33.56 11.39
C PRO A 1002 42.80 -32.29 10.80
N ALA A 1003 42.93 -32.25 9.47
CA ALA A 1003 43.39 -31.07 8.73
C ALA A 1003 42.24 -30.31 8.02
N ILE A 1004 41.00 -30.61 8.40
CA ILE A 1004 39.79 -29.98 7.87
C ILE A 1004 39.24 -29.00 8.92
N ILE A 1005 39.03 -27.75 8.53
CA ILE A 1005 38.46 -26.67 9.36
C ILE A 1005 37.10 -26.26 8.77
N PRO A 1006 35.98 -26.75 9.32
CA PRO A 1006 34.66 -26.33 8.89
C PRO A 1006 34.26 -25.01 9.57
N VAL A 1007 33.92 -24.01 8.76
CA VAL A 1007 33.58 -22.64 9.20
C VAL A 1007 32.12 -22.38 8.86
N ILE A 1008 31.34 -21.89 9.83
CA ILE A 1008 29.93 -21.51 9.59
C ILE A 1008 29.92 -20.20 8.80
N TRP A 1009 29.68 -20.30 7.49
CA TRP A 1009 29.56 -19.12 6.62
C TRP A 1009 28.18 -18.47 6.79
N THR A 1010 27.12 -19.28 6.69
CA THR A 1010 25.75 -18.93 7.07
C THR A 1010 25.14 -20.06 7.92
N PRO A 1011 24.15 -19.77 8.78
CA PRO A 1011 23.59 -20.79 9.67
C PRO A 1011 23.03 -21.98 8.88
N VAL A 1012 23.48 -23.19 9.23
CA VAL A 1012 23.01 -24.45 8.66
C VAL A 1012 22.21 -25.19 9.73
N SER A 1013 20.98 -25.60 9.41
CA SER A 1013 20.19 -26.39 10.34
C SER A 1013 20.88 -27.71 10.69
N ARG A 1014 20.85 -28.09 11.97
CA ARG A 1014 21.33 -29.39 12.44
C ARG A 1014 20.69 -30.56 11.69
N THR A 1015 19.47 -30.42 11.17
CA THR A 1015 18.80 -31.47 10.39
C THR A 1015 19.39 -31.61 8.98
N GLN A 1016 19.92 -30.54 8.41
CA GLN A 1016 20.48 -30.46 7.06
C GLN A 1016 21.99 -30.72 7.02
N THR A 1017 22.71 -30.62 8.14
CA THR A 1017 24.15 -30.89 8.20
C THR A 1017 24.46 -32.38 7.96
N PRO A 1018 25.30 -32.74 6.97
CA PRO A 1018 25.70 -34.13 6.71
C PRO A 1018 26.42 -34.78 7.90
N LYS A 1019 26.30 -36.11 8.03
CA LYS A 1019 26.90 -36.86 9.15
C LYS A 1019 28.41 -36.62 9.25
N VAL A 1020 29.14 -36.55 8.12
CA VAL A 1020 30.59 -36.34 8.12
C VAL A 1020 30.99 -34.99 8.77
N ILE A 1021 30.22 -33.93 8.54
CA ILE A 1021 30.46 -32.62 9.14
C ILE A 1021 30.10 -32.61 10.63
N ARG A 1022 29.05 -33.33 11.06
CA ARG A 1022 28.64 -33.40 12.48
C ARG A 1022 29.69 -34.05 13.41
N HIS A 1023 30.57 -34.90 12.86
CA HIS A 1023 31.64 -35.55 13.61
C HIS A 1023 33.00 -34.82 13.48
N THR A 1024 33.02 -33.67 12.82
CA THR A 1024 34.23 -32.82 12.68
C THR A 1024 34.11 -31.61 13.63
N HIS A 1025 35.21 -31.21 14.26
CA HIS A 1025 35.22 -30.02 15.11
C HIS A 1025 35.00 -28.76 14.26
N LEU A 1026 33.93 -28.03 14.53
CA LEU A 1026 33.66 -26.74 13.89
C LEU A 1026 34.62 -25.66 14.41
N PHE A 1027 34.99 -24.73 13.54
CA PHE A 1027 35.72 -23.53 13.92
C PHE A 1027 34.90 -22.70 14.93
N ASP A 1028 35.58 -22.29 16.01
CA ASP A 1028 35.05 -21.40 17.06
C ASP A 1028 35.99 -20.17 17.16
N PRO A 1029 35.47 -18.95 16.93
CA PRO A 1029 36.28 -17.72 17.04
C PRO A 1029 36.74 -17.39 18.48
N GLY A 1030 36.17 -18.04 19.50
CA GLY A 1030 36.54 -17.85 20.91
C GLY A 1030 35.95 -16.59 21.58
N SER A 1031 36.01 -16.54 22.91
CA SER A 1031 35.24 -15.62 23.78
C SER A 1031 35.84 -14.23 24.05
N VAL A 1032 36.69 -13.69 23.16
CA VAL A 1032 37.51 -12.50 23.49
C VAL A 1032 36.68 -11.21 23.61
N GLU A 1033 35.47 -11.18 23.06
CA GLU A 1033 34.46 -10.14 23.31
C GLU A 1033 33.09 -10.79 23.55
N ARG A 1034 32.37 -10.33 24.59
CA ARG A 1034 31.00 -10.80 24.87
C ARG A 1034 30.12 -10.49 23.66
N GLY A 1035 29.65 -11.54 22.98
CA GLY A 1035 28.68 -11.44 21.88
C GLY A 1035 29.21 -11.81 20.49
N VAL A 1036 30.53 -11.89 20.25
CA VAL A 1036 31.06 -12.28 18.92
C VAL A 1036 30.79 -13.76 18.61
N ALA A 1037 31.03 -14.66 19.57
CA ALA A 1037 30.74 -16.08 19.42
C ALA A 1037 29.22 -16.35 19.26
N ASP A 1038 28.38 -15.68 20.07
CA ASP A 1038 26.92 -15.80 19.98
C ASP A 1038 26.40 -15.29 18.62
N ALA A 1039 26.91 -14.14 18.16
CA ALA A 1039 26.59 -13.59 16.85
C ALA A 1039 27.06 -14.50 15.71
N TYR A 1040 28.24 -15.13 15.85
CA TYR A 1040 28.78 -16.06 14.86
C TYR A 1040 27.92 -17.32 14.74
N TYR A 1041 27.48 -17.93 15.84
CA TYR A 1041 26.58 -19.09 15.78
C TYR A 1041 25.17 -18.72 15.31
N ALA A 1042 24.68 -17.52 15.64
CA ALA A 1042 23.36 -17.06 15.22
C ALA A 1042 23.28 -16.62 13.75
N LYS A 1043 24.34 -15.99 13.23
CA LYS A 1043 24.33 -15.31 11.92
C LYS A 1043 25.36 -15.84 10.92
N GLY A 1044 26.28 -16.69 11.34
CA GLY A 1044 27.43 -17.12 10.55
C GLY A 1044 28.47 -16.00 10.35
N LEU A 1045 29.63 -16.35 9.78
CA LEU A 1045 30.71 -15.41 9.50
C LEU A 1045 30.26 -14.28 8.55
N PHE A 1046 29.35 -14.57 7.61
CA PHE A 1046 28.80 -13.60 6.67
C PHE A 1046 27.93 -12.52 7.35
N GLY A 1047 27.25 -12.86 8.45
CA GLY A 1047 26.31 -11.96 9.13
C GLY A 1047 26.89 -11.18 10.32
N LEU A 1048 28.22 -11.20 10.49
CA LEU A 1048 28.91 -10.48 11.56
C LEU A 1048 29.09 -8.98 11.26
N SER A 1049 29.17 -8.16 12.31
CA SER A 1049 29.63 -6.76 12.18
C SER A 1049 31.11 -6.73 11.78
N ARG A 1050 31.57 -5.63 11.18
CA ARG A 1050 32.95 -5.52 10.65
C ARG A 1050 34.04 -5.84 11.69
N ASP A 1051 33.90 -5.36 12.92
CA ASP A 1051 34.88 -5.60 13.99
C ASP A 1051 34.86 -7.07 14.44
N ALA A 1052 33.67 -7.63 14.62
CA ALA A 1052 33.49 -9.04 14.95
C ALA A 1052 33.99 -9.97 13.83
N TYR A 1053 33.77 -9.58 12.58
CA TYR A 1053 34.26 -10.26 11.39
C TYR A 1053 35.79 -10.26 11.34
N ARG A 1054 36.45 -9.10 11.46
CA ARG A 1054 37.93 -9.00 11.46
C ARG A 1054 38.55 -9.83 12.59
N ALA A 1055 37.96 -9.79 13.79
CA ALA A 1055 38.40 -10.62 14.90
C ALA A 1055 38.26 -12.13 14.63
N ALA A 1056 37.14 -12.55 14.01
CA ALA A 1056 36.90 -13.94 13.64
C ALA A 1056 37.82 -14.42 12.52
N VAL A 1057 38.08 -13.60 11.49
CA VAL A 1057 38.98 -13.94 10.37
C VAL A 1057 40.43 -14.05 10.83
N TRP A 1058 40.91 -13.12 11.67
CA TRP A 1058 42.25 -13.22 12.27
C TRP A 1058 42.42 -14.50 13.10
N ARG A 1059 41.37 -14.93 13.80
CA ARG A 1059 41.36 -16.19 14.55
C ARG A 1059 41.38 -17.39 13.63
N LEU A 1060 40.62 -17.35 12.53
CA LEU A 1060 40.65 -18.39 11.51
C LEU A 1060 42.05 -18.51 10.90
N ALA A 1061 42.71 -17.41 10.59
CA ALA A 1061 44.09 -17.39 10.09
C ALA A 1061 45.05 -18.06 11.08
N LYS A 1062 44.96 -17.73 12.37
CA LYS A 1062 45.74 -18.40 13.43
C LYS A 1062 45.47 -19.90 13.51
N GLU A 1063 44.22 -20.32 13.34
CA GLU A 1063 43.84 -21.74 13.39
C GLU A 1063 44.36 -22.51 12.17
N ILE A 1064 44.36 -21.90 10.98
CA ILE A 1064 45.00 -22.45 9.78
C ILE A 1064 46.49 -22.66 10.01
N VAL A 1065 47.19 -21.64 10.51
CA VAL A 1065 48.64 -21.71 10.78
C VAL A 1065 48.95 -22.71 11.89
N ARG A 1066 48.10 -22.81 12.91
CA ARG A 1066 48.22 -23.81 13.96
C ARG A 1066 48.07 -25.22 13.39
N THR A 1067 47.08 -25.45 12.54
CA THR A 1067 46.83 -26.74 11.87
C THR A 1067 48.01 -27.10 10.97
N LEU A 1068 48.47 -26.17 10.15
CA LEU A 1068 49.65 -26.32 9.29
C LEU A 1068 50.91 -26.76 10.07
N ARG A 1069 51.13 -26.19 11.27
CA ARG A 1069 52.31 -26.51 12.10
C ARG A 1069 52.17 -27.80 12.90
N SER A 1070 50.96 -28.31 13.08
CA SER A 1070 50.67 -29.46 13.95
C SER A 1070 50.30 -30.74 13.21
N VAL A 1071 49.81 -30.61 11.97
CA VAL A 1071 49.36 -31.73 11.13
C VAL A 1071 50.10 -31.68 9.81
N SER A 1072 50.69 -32.82 9.39
CA SER A 1072 51.26 -32.98 8.06
C SER A 1072 50.34 -33.86 7.22
N VAL A 1073 49.94 -33.37 6.05
CA VAL A 1073 49.09 -34.08 5.09
C VAL A 1073 49.93 -34.46 3.88
N ARG A 1074 49.99 -35.75 3.55
CA ARG A 1074 50.77 -36.20 2.38
C ARG A 1074 50.12 -35.69 1.08
N PRO A 1075 50.91 -35.20 0.12
CA PRO A 1075 50.41 -34.92 -1.22
C PRO A 1075 49.87 -36.19 -1.88
N THR A 1076 48.78 -36.09 -2.63
CA THR A 1076 48.15 -37.23 -3.32
C THR A 1076 47.53 -36.75 -4.62
N ASP A 1077 47.74 -37.49 -5.71
CA ASP A 1077 47.10 -37.20 -6.98
C ASP A 1077 45.60 -37.48 -6.89
N ILE A 1078 44.79 -36.50 -7.31
CA ILE A 1078 43.33 -36.61 -7.25
C ILE A 1078 42.80 -37.17 -8.57
N ASP A 1079 42.15 -38.33 -8.50
CA ASP A 1079 41.38 -38.93 -9.59
C ASP A 1079 39.88 -38.61 -9.43
N PRO A 1080 39.33 -37.65 -10.20
CA PRO A 1080 37.95 -37.19 -10.06
C PRO A 1080 36.88 -38.26 -10.24
N ASP A 1081 37.14 -39.26 -11.08
CA ASP A 1081 36.16 -40.32 -11.40
C ASP A 1081 35.97 -41.30 -10.23
N SER A 1082 36.90 -41.31 -9.27
CA SER A 1082 36.88 -42.14 -8.07
C SER A 1082 36.19 -41.48 -6.86
N LEU A 1083 35.82 -40.20 -6.96
CA LEU A 1083 35.32 -39.38 -5.86
C LEU A 1083 33.81 -39.52 -5.68
N ARG A 1084 33.41 -39.70 -4.42
CA ARG A 1084 32.01 -39.81 -4.00
C ARG A 1084 31.56 -38.49 -3.39
N ASP A 1085 30.26 -38.30 -3.37
CA ASP A 1085 29.67 -37.22 -2.59
C ASP A 1085 29.72 -37.57 -1.11
N ALA A 1086 30.64 -36.98 -0.33
CA ALA A 1086 30.74 -37.20 1.11
C ALA A 1086 29.50 -36.70 1.89
N PHE A 1087 28.64 -35.90 1.28
CA PHE A 1087 27.45 -35.34 1.91
C PHE A 1087 26.18 -36.14 1.62
N ALA A 1088 26.18 -36.94 0.55
CA ALA A 1088 25.18 -37.97 0.34
C ALA A 1088 25.30 -39.02 1.48
N GLY A 1089 24.19 -39.28 2.17
CA GLY A 1089 24.16 -40.34 3.19
C GLY A 1089 24.55 -41.70 2.60
N PRO A 1090 25.03 -42.65 3.42
CA PRO A 1090 25.22 -44.02 2.96
C PRO A 1090 23.92 -44.64 2.45
#